data_AF-A0A6L7WVR4-F1
#
_entry.id   AF-A0A6L7WVR4-F1
#
_cell.length_a   1.000
_cell.length_b   1.000
_cell.length_c   1.000
_cell.angle_alpha   90.00
_cell.angle_beta   90.00
_cell.angle_gamma   90.00
#
_symmetry.space_group_name_H-M   'P 1'
#
loop_
_entity.id
_entity.type
_entity.pdbx_description
1 polymer ?
#
loop_
_entity_poly.entity_id
_entity_poly.type
_entity_poly.pdbx_seq_one_letter_code
_entity_poly.pdbx_strand_id
1 'polypeptide(L)'
;MTARRARQRCAPGRERPLRGRRRGPAYLAVAALVVMASHAQDDAATTAAVSFSVGDDGRVRIEVPSAADLYHVLYYRSGPAATEYAVGIHMGVAGGLVLSEPLSVGQTGAYRVATHRRNAPADTDGDGVNDLVELARAEKSMRAPLNNAVTFPAIHGGIAIPDMATFQKLSYQGKNTWVDVHLQDLEYVKFMVYLDTPNQVYFQDSTRYTAHGEFEMGAPIPLTNNKMRGVIVRHPYLRGPSGEVGVFRVEYQPSDRFPFAKVARANELVARNMPFLRNDVVYYPMPRALSLYESEKASYGGSRVTVILAADLLGNSVLSVLNGAVGFGLLRVVGPGERPASRDIPILRHLPNSMPRVAGAISLEPQTPLSHVNLRAVQDGVPNAYIANALEDPSIAALVGKYVRFEPKTDTWSPPPDEDEDYSDTDEKRLRASYTIRKATAAEVATHHAARRPAAAQTPTRDLTVTTYWDLDDITFAGPNAPHARAYEAFGVKAVNLAAMRDFGYAAGTVPDGYALPFYFYDRFMTHNGFYADVDTLLADTDFQGSITVREAKLRALRRRIRNGAVPDWMDTKLRELQAEFPTGTAIRCRSSTNNEDLPNFSGAGLYDSYTHHPTEGHLSKSIKQVFASLWNLRAFEEREFHRVDHKTAAMGVLLHANYSGEQANGVAVSDDPFHGSTEDRFYVNAQVGEELVTNPSSAAVPEELLLGTGETFTTTLLQRSNLVADDARVLSDAHIASLQAALRTIHSGFRTLYGKPEDAEFAMEIEFKVTSTGTFAVKQARPWVY
;
A
#
# COMPACT_ATOMS: atom_id res chain seq x y z
N MET A 1 -73.03 -17.78 -23.79
CA MET A 1 -72.55 -18.75 -22.78
C MET A 1 -71.04 -18.68 -22.73
N THR A 2 -70.52 -17.94 -21.75
CA THR A 2 -69.61 -18.41 -20.67
C THR A 2 -68.18 -18.65 -21.16
N ALA A 3 -67.20 -17.76 -20.98
CA ALA A 3 -66.66 -17.07 -19.78
C ALA A 3 -65.20 -17.53 -19.58
N ARG A 4 -64.23 -16.63 -19.70
CA ARG A 4 -63.09 -16.54 -18.77
C ARG A 4 -62.36 -15.19 -18.95
N ARG A 5 -62.29 -14.47 -17.83
CA ARG A 5 -61.86 -13.07 -17.70
C ARG A 5 -60.33 -12.94 -17.69
N ALA A 6 -59.88 -11.87 -18.33
CA ALA A 6 -58.53 -11.32 -18.31
C ALA A 6 -58.09 -10.86 -16.90
N ARG A 7 -56.79 -10.95 -16.61
CA ARG A 7 -56.14 -10.29 -15.47
C ARG A 7 -55.12 -9.24 -15.95
N GLN A 8 -55.17 -8.10 -15.27
CA GLN A 8 -54.41 -6.87 -15.44
C GLN A 8 -52.97 -6.95 -14.90
N ARG A 9 -52.11 -6.20 -15.62
CA ARG A 9 -50.96 -5.37 -15.24
C ARG A 9 -50.44 -5.42 -13.79
N CYS A 10 -49.11 -5.52 -13.66
CA CYS A 10 -48.30 -4.79 -12.67
C CYS A 10 -46.93 -4.42 -13.26
N ALA A 11 -46.58 -3.13 -13.18
CA ALA A 11 -45.19 -2.66 -13.17
C ALA A 11 -44.69 -2.60 -11.71
N PRO A 12 -43.38 -2.44 -11.48
CA PRO A 12 -42.98 -1.33 -10.62
C PRO A 12 -41.75 -0.57 -11.12
N GLY A 13 -41.74 0.72 -10.79
CA GLY A 13 -40.68 1.67 -11.12
C GLY A 13 -39.46 1.52 -10.21
N ARG A 14 -38.32 1.97 -10.75
CA ARG A 14 -37.02 2.05 -10.09
C ARG A 14 -36.96 3.28 -9.18
N GLU A 15 -36.87 3.06 -7.87
CA GLU A 15 -36.29 4.00 -6.93
C GLU A 15 -34.90 3.50 -6.50
N ARG A 16 -33.90 4.39 -6.56
CA ARG A 16 -32.54 4.17 -6.03
C ARG A 16 -32.57 4.27 -4.50
N PRO A 17 -31.79 3.47 -3.75
CA PRO A 17 -31.34 3.85 -2.43
C PRO A 17 -29.91 4.41 -2.49
N LEU A 18 -29.76 5.64 -2.02
CA LEU A 18 -28.49 6.26 -1.64
C LEU A 18 -28.05 5.75 -0.26
N ARG A 19 -26.73 5.54 -0.12
CA ARG A 19 -25.93 5.51 1.13
C ARG A 19 -26.28 4.46 2.19
N GLY A 20 -25.38 3.48 2.35
CA GLY A 20 -25.17 2.74 3.59
C GLY A 20 -23.83 3.09 4.23
N ARG A 21 -23.80 4.09 5.11
CA ARG A 21 -22.88 4.05 6.26
C ARG A 21 -23.35 2.86 7.09
N ARG A 22 -22.52 1.83 7.28
CA ARG A 22 -22.80 0.79 8.27
C ARG A 22 -22.79 1.44 9.66
N ARG A 23 -23.93 1.95 10.10
CA ARG A 23 -24.25 1.95 11.53
C ARG A 23 -24.44 0.47 11.89
N GLY A 24 -23.59 -0.04 12.76
CA GLY A 24 -23.85 -1.32 13.43
C GLY A 24 -25.25 -1.28 14.06
N PRO A 25 -25.88 -2.45 14.32
CA PRO A 25 -27.18 -2.47 14.93
C PRO A 25 -27.10 -1.72 16.25
N ALA A 26 -27.87 -0.64 16.38
CA ALA A 26 -28.15 -0.02 17.66
C ALA A 26 -28.98 -1.04 18.45
N TYR A 27 -28.31 -1.92 19.18
CA TYR A 27 -28.93 -2.70 20.24
C TYR A 27 -29.30 -1.73 21.36
N LEU A 28 -30.46 -1.07 21.24
CA LEU A 28 -31.19 -0.57 22.39
C LEU A 28 -31.87 -1.77 23.06
N ALA A 29 -31.06 -2.63 23.67
CA ALA A 29 -31.55 -3.54 24.68
C ALA A 29 -31.43 -2.80 26.02
N VAL A 30 -32.54 -2.28 26.53
CA VAL A 30 -32.66 -1.94 27.95
C VAL A 30 -32.64 -3.27 28.71
N ALA A 31 -31.45 -3.82 28.89
CA ALA A 31 -31.23 -5.00 29.70
C ALA A 31 -31.15 -4.55 31.16
N ALA A 32 -32.18 -4.86 31.94
CA ALA A 32 -32.10 -4.77 33.39
C ALA A 32 -30.94 -5.67 33.85
N LEU A 33 -29.85 -5.05 34.29
CA LEU A 33 -28.68 -5.75 34.79
C LEU A 33 -29.03 -6.35 36.16
N VAL A 34 -29.08 -7.68 36.28
CA VAL A 34 -29.01 -8.33 37.59
C VAL A 34 -27.55 -8.29 38.02
N VAL A 35 -27.20 -7.29 38.84
CA VAL A 35 -25.94 -7.28 39.59
C VAL A 35 -26.02 -8.43 40.59
N MET A 36 -25.35 -9.56 40.30
CA MET A 36 -25.25 -10.66 41.25
C MET A 36 -24.34 -10.25 42.41
N ALA A 37 -24.91 -10.13 43.60
CA ALA A 37 -24.15 -10.02 44.85
C ALA A 37 -23.53 -11.40 45.16
N SER A 38 -22.22 -11.57 44.96
CA SER A 38 -21.50 -12.74 45.47
C SER A 38 -20.85 -12.44 46.81
N HIS A 39 -21.03 -13.38 47.75
CA HIS A 39 -20.50 -13.35 49.10
C HIS A 39 -18.97 -13.54 49.11
N ALA A 40 -18.23 -12.58 49.66
CA ALA A 40 -17.11 -12.78 50.60
C ALA A 40 -16.41 -11.43 50.91
N GLN A 41 -16.22 -11.17 52.22
CA GLN A 41 -15.28 -10.25 52.88
C GLN A 41 -14.68 -9.10 52.05
N ASP A 42 -15.45 -8.03 51.83
CA ASP A 42 -14.91 -6.71 51.53
C ASP A 42 -15.84 -5.64 52.13
N ASP A 43 -15.29 -4.59 52.73
CA ASP A 43 -16.03 -3.42 53.25
C ASP A 43 -16.63 -2.54 52.12
N ALA A 44 -16.65 -3.05 50.87
CA ALA A 44 -17.04 -2.33 49.67
C ALA A 44 -18.51 -2.53 49.30
N ALA A 45 -19.21 -1.44 48.99
CA ALA A 45 -20.59 -1.52 48.49
C ALA A 45 -20.59 -1.76 46.98
N THR A 46 -21.24 -2.85 46.54
CA THR A 46 -21.50 -3.06 45.11
C THR A 46 -22.47 -1.99 44.61
N THR A 47 -22.09 -1.25 43.58
CA THR A 47 -22.88 -0.12 43.06
C THR A 47 -23.67 -0.52 41.84
N ALA A 48 -24.97 -0.19 41.82
CA ALA A 48 -25.82 -0.42 40.67
C ALA A 48 -25.45 0.55 39.53
N ALA A 49 -25.22 -0.01 38.34
CA ALA A 49 -25.01 0.78 37.13
C ALA A 49 -26.32 1.44 36.67
N VAL A 50 -26.24 2.69 36.22
CA VAL A 50 -27.33 3.47 35.63
C VAL A 50 -27.52 3.08 34.16
N SER A 51 -26.42 2.92 33.43
CA SER A 51 -26.46 2.53 32.02
C SER A 51 -25.21 1.76 31.60
N PHE A 52 -25.36 0.91 30.56
CA PHE A 52 -24.28 0.20 29.89
C PHE A 52 -24.37 0.51 28.40
N SER A 53 -23.24 0.91 27.81
CA SER A 53 -23.13 1.13 26.36
C SER A 53 -21.72 0.79 25.88
N VAL A 54 -21.56 0.72 24.56
CA VAL A 54 -20.25 0.53 23.90
C VAL A 54 -19.90 1.83 23.21
N GLY A 55 -18.70 2.35 23.46
CA GLY A 55 -18.17 3.54 22.79
C GLY A 55 -17.82 3.28 21.33
N ASP A 56 -17.63 4.35 20.56
CA ASP A 56 -17.17 4.25 19.17
C ASP A 56 -15.78 3.60 19.05
N ASP A 57 -14.98 3.66 20.12
CA ASP A 57 -13.68 2.99 20.28
C ASP A 57 -13.79 1.50 20.65
N GLY A 58 -15.01 0.96 20.74
CA GLY A 58 -15.29 -0.44 21.06
C GLY A 58 -15.16 -0.78 22.55
N ARG A 59 -14.97 0.21 23.42
CA ARG A 59 -14.80 0.01 24.86
C ARG A 59 -16.12 0.12 25.62
N VAL A 60 -16.15 -0.52 26.78
CA VAL A 60 -17.30 -0.46 27.68
C VAL A 60 -17.48 0.95 28.25
N ARG A 61 -18.73 1.41 28.35
CA ARG A 61 -19.11 2.65 29.04
C ARG A 61 -20.19 2.33 30.06
N ILE A 62 -19.82 2.34 31.33
CA ILE A 62 -20.73 2.05 32.46
C ILE A 62 -20.95 3.33 33.25
N GLU A 63 -22.16 3.86 33.22
CA GLU A 63 -22.51 5.06 34.00
C GLU A 63 -22.92 4.66 35.42
N VAL A 64 -22.32 5.28 36.43
CA VAL A 64 -22.61 5.02 37.84
C VAL A 64 -22.86 6.32 38.60
N PRO A 65 -23.68 6.32 39.66
CA PRO A 65 -23.73 7.44 40.60
C PRO A 65 -22.38 7.59 41.29
N SER A 66 -21.90 8.83 41.44
CA SER A 66 -20.57 9.13 41.93
C SER A 66 -20.55 10.39 42.78
N ALA A 67 -19.55 10.50 43.67
CA ALA A 67 -19.27 11.68 44.47
C ALA A 67 -17.77 11.92 44.60
N ALA A 68 -17.36 13.15 44.91
CA ALA A 68 -15.96 13.55 44.97
C ALA A 68 -15.15 12.84 46.08
N ASP A 69 -15.81 12.28 47.09
CA ASP A 69 -15.21 11.52 48.18
C ASP A 69 -15.18 10.00 47.91
N LEU A 70 -15.59 9.58 46.70
CA LEU A 70 -15.60 8.18 46.28
C LEU A 70 -14.53 7.89 45.21
N TYR A 71 -14.24 6.62 45.02
CA TYR A 71 -13.64 6.07 43.82
C TYR A 71 -14.25 4.69 43.53
N HIS A 72 -14.13 4.26 42.27
CA HIS A 72 -14.80 3.08 41.75
C HIS A 72 -13.77 2.12 41.15
N VAL A 73 -13.90 0.84 41.46
CA VAL A 73 -13.12 -0.24 40.87
C VAL A 73 -14.04 -1.03 39.93
N LEU A 74 -13.65 -1.11 38.67
CA LEU A 74 -14.33 -1.87 37.64
C LEU A 74 -13.74 -3.27 37.58
N TYR A 75 -14.60 -4.28 37.72
CA TYR A 75 -14.25 -5.69 37.60
C TYR A 75 -14.86 -6.30 36.35
N TYR A 76 -14.11 -7.21 35.74
CA TYR A 76 -14.55 -8.03 34.60
C TYR A 76 -14.35 -9.51 34.90
N ARG A 77 -15.35 -10.31 34.57
CA ARG A 77 -15.35 -11.76 34.70
C ARG A 77 -15.07 -12.43 33.36
N SER A 78 -14.01 -13.22 33.31
CA SER A 78 -13.57 -13.87 32.06
C SER A 78 -13.36 -15.37 32.22
N GLY A 79 -13.55 -16.09 31.11
CA GLY A 79 -13.20 -17.50 30.96
C GLY A 79 -14.17 -18.51 31.61
N PRO A 80 -13.93 -19.83 31.40
CA PRO A 80 -14.82 -20.90 31.85
C PRO A 80 -14.93 -21.01 33.38
N ALA A 81 -13.87 -20.61 34.09
CA ALA A 81 -13.82 -20.61 35.55
C ALA A 81 -14.44 -19.36 36.19
N ALA A 82 -15.00 -18.43 35.38
CA ALA A 82 -15.61 -17.20 35.86
C ALA A 82 -14.68 -16.38 36.78
N THR A 83 -13.38 -16.36 36.46
CA THR A 83 -12.39 -15.60 37.25
C THR A 83 -12.62 -14.11 37.07
N GLU A 84 -12.75 -13.39 38.17
CA GLU A 84 -13.00 -11.96 38.20
C GLU A 84 -11.68 -11.21 38.38
N TYR A 85 -11.46 -10.18 37.57
CA TYR A 85 -10.28 -9.34 37.59
C TYR A 85 -10.71 -7.88 37.74
N ALA A 86 -10.05 -7.11 38.60
CA ALA A 86 -10.11 -5.67 38.51
C ALA A 86 -9.40 -5.23 37.21
N VAL A 87 -10.07 -4.36 36.43
CA VAL A 87 -9.65 -3.92 35.09
C VAL A 87 -9.58 -2.39 34.95
N GLY A 88 -10.03 -1.64 35.95
CA GLY A 88 -9.90 -0.18 35.98
C GLY A 88 -10.22 0.41 37.34
N ILE A 89 -9.57 1.53 37.67
CA ILE A 89 -9.90 2.36 38.84
C ILE A 89 -10.21 3.78 38.37
N HIS A 90 -11.31 4.33 38.87
CA HIS A 90 -11.81 5.65 38.48
C HIS A 90 -12.09 6.52 39.70
N MET A 91 -11.49 7.71 39.71
CA MET A 91 -11.71 8.68 40.78
C MET A 91 -13.09 9.32 40.65
N GLY A 92 -13.86 9.29 41.74
CA GLY A 92 -15.22 9.82 41.76
C GLY A 92 -15.30 11.35 41.56
N VAL A 93 -16.35 11.79 40.87
CA VAL A 93 -16.74 13.20 40.73
C VAL A 93 -18.20 13.37 41.17
N ALA A 94 -18.64 14.59 41.49
CA ALA A 94 -20.02 14.82 41.90
C ALA A 94 -21.02 14.52 40.76
N GLY A 95 -22.07 13.75 41.06
CA GLY A 95 -23.15 13.42 40.13
C GLY A 95 -23.03 12.00 39.60
N GLY A 96 -22.61 11.85 38.35
CA GLY A 96 -22.41 10.56 37.70
C GLY A 96 -21.04 10.48 37.03
N LEU A 97 -20.50 9.27 36.90
CA LEU A 97 -19.22 8.98 36.26
C LEU A 97 -19.38 7.85 35.25
N VAL A 98 -18.73 7.98 34.09
CA VAL A 98 -18.63 6.90 33.10
C VAL A 98 -17.33 6.15 33.31
N LEU A 99 -17.44 4.88 33.68
CA LEU A 99 -16.33 3.94 33.83
C LEU A 99 -16.05 3.25 32.49
N SER A 100 -14.78 2.93 32.25
CA SER A 100 -14.29 2.25 31.05
C SER A 100 -12.98 1.53 31.37
N GLU A 101 -12.56 0.58 30.55
CA GLU A 101 -11.30 -0.13 30.74
C GLU A 101 -10.38 0.01 29.51
N PRO A 102 -9.14 -0.54 29.53
CA PRO A 102 -8.22 -0.54 28.39
C PRO A 102 -8.62 -1.34 27.15
N LEU A 103 -9.25 -2.51 27.34
CA LEU A 103 -9.58 -3.47 26.28
C LEU A 103 -10.96 -3.24 25.66
N SER A 104 -11.26 -3.97 24.57
CA SER A 104 -12.60 -4.06 24.00
C SER A 104 -13.63 -4.54 25.02
N VAL A 105 -14.89 -4.18 24.78
CA VAL A 105 -16.01 -4.64 25.60
C VAL A 105 -16.07 -6.17 25.62
N GLY A 106 -16.16 -6.74 26.82
CA GLY A 106 -16.36 -8.16 27.04
C GLY A 106 -17.84 -8.57 26.97
N GLN A 107 -18.17 -9.76 27.47
CA GLN A 107 -19.54 -10.26 27.46
C GLN A 107 -20.48 -9.39 28.33
N THR A 108 -21.70 -9.14 27.83
CA THR A 108 -22.73 -8.41 28.58
C THR A 108 -23.07 -9.14 29.88
N GLY A 109 -23.09 -8.42 31.01
CA GLY A 109 -23.34 -9.00 32.34
C GLY A 109 -22.09 -9.55 33.05
N ALA A 110 -20.91 -9.49 32.44
CA ALA A 110 -19.65 -9.90 33.05
C ALA A 110 -18.96 -8.80 33.89
N TYR A 111 -19.56 -7.61 33.99
CA TYR A 111 -19.00 -6.48 34.70
C TYR A 111 -19.62 -6.27 36.07
N ARG A 112 -18.78 -5.89 37.05
CA ARG A 112 -19.19 -5.48 38.40
C ARG A 112 -18.45 -4.21 38.79
N VAL A 113 -19.13 -3.32 39.52
CA VAL A 113 -18.52 -2.09 40.06
C VAL A 113 -18.51 -2.15 41.57
N ALA A 114 -17.33 -2.02 42.17
CA ALA A 114 -17.17 -1.78 43.60
C ALA A 114 -16.91 -0.29 43.84
N THR A 115 -17.52 0.28 44.88
CA THR A 115 -17.33 1.68 45.24
C THR A 115 -16.77 1.80 46.65
N HIS A 116 -15.76 2.64 46.78
CA HIS A 116 -15.00 2.82 48.02
C HIS A 116 -14.93 4.30 48.38
N ARG A 117 -14.85 4.59 49.67
CA ARG A 117 -14.62 5.96 50.17
C ARG A 117 -13.13 6.26 50.11
N ARG A 118 -12.76 7.48 49.71
CA ARG A 118 -11.34 7.88 49.65
C ARG A 118 -10.66 7.96 51.01
N ASN A 119 -11.43 8.10 52.10
CA ASN A 119 -10.91 8.09 53.47
C ASN A 119 -10.79 6.68 54.07
N ALA A 120 -11.23 5.64 53.35
CA ALA A 120 -11.07 4.23 53.68
C ALA A 120 -10.74 3.46 52.38
N PRO A 121 -9.57 3.72 51.78
CA PRO A 121 -9.20 3.12 50.51
C PRO A 121 -8.93 1.62 50.67
N ALA A 122 -9.39 0.84 49.70
CA ALA A 122 -9.07 -0.57 49.55
C ALA A 122 -7.65 -0.78 49.02
N ASP A 123 -7.22 -2.04 49.11
CA ASP A 123 -6.01 -2.61 48.51
C ASP A 123 -6.51 -3.68 47.53
N THR A 124 -6.77 -3.27 46.28
CA THR A 124 -7.51 -4.07 45.30
C THR A 124 -6.72 -5.27 44.81
N ASP A 125 -5.40 -5.16 44.72
CA ASP A 125 -4.53 -6.25 44.27
C ASP A 125 -3.89 -7.04 45.42
N GLY A 126 -4.04 -6.61 46.67
CA GLY A 126 -3.63 -7.30 47.87
C GLY A 126 -2.13 -7.25 48.11
N ASP A 127 -1.43 -6.21 47.65
CA ASP A 127 0.03 -6.07 47.79
C ASP A 127 0.44 -5.47 49.16
N GLY A 128 -0.54 -5.05 49.97
CA GLY A 128 -0.36 -4.39 51.27
C GLY A 128 -0.35 -2.87 51.21
N VAL A 129 -0.53 -2.26 50.03
CA VAL A 129 -0.59 -0.82 49.80
C VAL A 129 -1.96 -0.46 49.22
N ASN A 130 -2.61 0.56 49.79
CA ASN A 130 -3.94 0.93 49.30
C ASN A 130 -3.89 1.65 47.94
N ASP A 131 -4.96 1.49 47.16
CA ASP A 131 -5.11 1.93 45.77
C ASP A 131 -4.75 3.40 45.56
N LEU A 132 -5.15 4.27 46.51
CA LEU A 132 -4.98 5.73 46.37
C LEU A 132 -3.52 6.16 46.57
N VAL A 133 -2.77 5.48 47.44
CA VAL A 133 -1.34 5.72 47.60
C VAL A 133 -0.60 5.35 46.32
N GLU A 134 -1.01 4.28 45.66
CA GLU A 134 -0.40 3.82 44.43
C GLU A 134 -0.74 4.70 43.24
N LEU A 135 -2.01 5.08 43.07
CA LEU A 135 -2.44 6.05 42.05
C LEU A 135 -1.69 7.37 42.18
N ALA A 136 -1.51 7.89 43.40
CA ALA A 136 -0.76 9.12 43.63
C ALA A 136 0.73 9.00 43.27
N ARG A 137 1.25 7.78 43.12
CA ARG A 137 2.64 7.46 42.78
C ARG A 137 2.80 6.84 41.40
N ALA A 138 1.73 6.63 40.65
CA ALA A 138 1.75 5.93 39.36
C ALA A 138 2.76 6.56 38.38
N GLU A 139 2.71 7.88 38.17
CA GLU A 139 3.62 8.57 37.25
C GLU A 139 5.07 8.67 37.77
N LYS A 140 5.25 8.81 39.11
CA LYS A 140 6.57 9.05 39.72
C LYS A 140 7.36 7.78 39.99
N SER A 141 6.67 6.68 40.28
CA SER A 141 7.28 5.43 40.74
C SER A 141 6.71 4.21 40.01
N MET A 142 5.91 4.41 38.96
CA MET A 142 5.40 3.35 38.08
C MET A 142 4.72 2.21 38.86
N ARG A 143 3.96 2.59 39.91
CA ARG A 143 3.13 1.71 40.72
C ARG A 143 1.78 1.48 40.07
N ALA A 144 1.14 0.35 40.39
CA ALA A 144 -0.12 -0.02 39.78
C ALA A 144 -1.05 -0.66 40.84
N PRO A 145 -2.23 -0.10 41.08
CA PRO A 145 -3.18 -0.64 42.07
C PRO A 145 -3.86 -1.95 41.65
N LEU A 146 -3.50 -2.48 40.48
CA LEU A 146 -4.07 -3.67 39.87
C LEU A 146 -2.97 -4.73 39.57
N ASN A 147 -1.83 -4.65 40.24
CA ASN A 147 -0.68 -5.51 40.04
C ASN A 147 0.04 -5.82 41.35
N ASN A 148 -0.14 -7.05 41.84
CA ASN A 148 0.50 -7.57 43.05
C ASN A 148 2.03 -7.77 42.90
N ALA A 149 2.68 -7.14 41.92
CA ALA A 149 4.11 -7.20 41.71
C ALA A 149 4.85 -6.39 42.78
N VAL A 150 5.86 -6.99 43.39
CA VAL A 150 6.72 -6.28 44.34
C VAL A 150 7.41 -5.10 43.63
N THR A 151 7.22 -3.89 44.15
CA THR A 151 7.84 -2.69 43.58
C THR A 151 9.35 -2.70 43.72
N PHE A 152 10.04 -2.13 42.73
CA PHE A 152 11.50 -2.08 42.64
C PHE A 152 11.96 -0.68 42.22
N PRO A 153 13.27 -0.35 42.36
CA PRO A 153 13.76 0.97 42.01
C PRO A 153 13.47 1.33 40.53
N ALA A 154 12.91 2.52 40.31
CA ALA A 154 12.45 3.00 39.00
C ALA A 154 13.53 3.02 37.90
N ILE A 155 14.81 2.94 38.26
CA ILE A 155 15.92 2.81 37.31
C ILE A 155 15.87 1.50 36.51
N HIS A 156 15.21 0.46 37.03
CA HIS A 156 15.11 -0.82 36.33
C HIS A 156 13.87 -0.92 35.44
N GLY A 157 12.89 -0.04 35.62
CA GLY A 157 11.56 -0.14 35.02
C GLY A 157 10.44 0.13 36.03
N GLY A 158 9.27 -0.49 35.82
CA GLY A 158 8.10 -0.31 36.66
C GLY A 158 7.11 -1.49 36.63
N ILE A 159 6.04 -1.40 37.41
CA ILE A 159 4.96 -2.39 37.45
C ILE A 159 3.67 -1.90 36.76
N ALA A 160 3.69 -0.66 36.25
CA ALA A 160 2.69 -0.08 35.36
C ALA A 160 3.32 0.87 34.34
N ILE A 161 2.58 1.12 33.26
CA ILE A 161 2.82 2.21 32.32
C ILE A 161 1.55 3.08 32.31
N PRO A 162 1.43 4.07 33.21
CA PRO A 162 0.18 4.82 33.40
C PRO A 162 -0.19 5.72 32.21
N ASP A 163 0.82 6.16 31.44
CA ASP A 163 0.66 7.10 30.34
C ASP A 163 1.69 6.87 29.23
N MET A 164 1.47 7.54 28.09
CA MET A 164 2.37 7.50 26.94
C MET A 164 3.76 8.08 27.25
N ALA A 165 3.86 9.07 28.15
CA ALA A 165 5.15 9.66 28.51
C ALA A 165 6.04 8.64 29.23
N THR A 166 5.45 7.81 30.09
CA THR A 166 6.11 6.70 30.77
C THR A 166 6.48 5.60 29.79
N PHE A 167 5.60 5.27 28.83
CA PHE A 167 5.94 4.32 27.75
C PHE A 167 7.19 4.79 27.00
N GLN A 168 7.21 6.04 26.55
CA GLN A 168 8.33 6.65 25.83
C GLN A 168 9.61 6.65 26.67
N LYS A 169 9.50 6.95 27.97
CA LYS A 169 10.63 6.92 28.91
C LYS A 169 11.25 5.53 29.06
N LEU A 170 10.44 4.49 29.11
CA LEU A 170 10.90 3.10 29.23
C LEU A 170 11.30 2.48 27.89
N SER A 171 10.83 3.06 26.79
CA SER A 171 11.01 2.48 25.46
C SER A 171 12.42 2.64 24.93
N TYR A 172 12.87 1.63 24.19
CA TYR A 172 14.07 1.74 23.36
C TYR A 172 13.66 1.84 21.90
N GLN A 173 14.41 2.65 21.15
CA GLN A 173 14.34 2.72 19.70
C GLN A 173 15.76 2.92 19.16
N GLY A 174 16.28 1.90 18.49
CA GLY A 174 17.60 1.97 17.88
C GLY A 174 18.04 0.64 17.31
N LYS A 175 19.26 0.63 16.76
CA LYS A 175 19.83 -0.53 16.05
C LYS A 175 20.42 -1.60 16.96
N ASN A 176 20.76 -1.26 18.21
CA ASN A 176 21.43 -2.20 19.10
C ASN A 176 20.42 -2.99 19.93
N THR A 177 19.94 -4.10 19.38
CA THR A 177 18.95 -4.99 20.03
C THR A 177 19.49 -6.40 20.30
N TRP A 178 20.80 -6.61 20.14
CA TRP A 178 21.48 -7.89 20.34
C TRP A 178 20.79 -9.05 19.60
N VAL A 179 20.19 -9.99 20.35
CA VAL A 179 19.52 -11.19 19.83
C VAL A 179 18.12 -10.91 19.31
N ASP A 180 17.48 -9.82 19.77
CA ASP A 180 16.16 -9.41 19.29
C ASP A 180 16.29 -8.44 18.13
N VAL A 181 17.06 -8.81 17.09
CA VAL A 181 17.21 -7.97 15.89
C VAL A 181 15.83 -7.61 15.34
N HIS A 182 14.86 -8.51 15.48
CA HIS A 182 13.45 -8.26 15.82
C HIS A 182 12.87 -6.85 15.74
N LEU A 183 13.44 -6.09 16.67
CA LEU A 183 12.93 -4.88 17.24
C LEU A 183 13.76 -3.67 16.80
N GLN A 184 14.73 -3.86 15.91
CA GLN A 184 15.62 -2.81 15.44
C GLN A 184 14.82 -1.63 14.90
N ASP A 185 15.14 -0.46 15.45
CA ASP A 185 14.50 0.82 15.18
C ASP A 185 12.97 0.86 15.44
N LEU A 186 12.35 -0.21 15.96
CA LEU A 186 10.99 -0.17 16.52
C LEU A 186 11.03 0.48 17.90
N GLU A 187 10.00 1.24 18.25
CA GLU A 187 9.84 1.78 19.60
C GLU A 187 9.15 0.70 20.45
N TYR A 188 9.83 0.19 21.47
CA TYR A 188 9.32 -0.93 22.26
C TYR A 188 9.67 -0.88 23.75
N VAL A 189 8.84 -1.54 24.56
CA VAL A 189 9.08 -1.80 25.99
C VAL A 189 9.00 -3.30 26.23
N LYS A 190 10.05 -3.91 26.77
CA LYS A 190 10.05 -5.32 27.19
C LYS A 190 9.31 -5.50 28.52
N PHE A 191 8.73 -6.67 28.72
CA PHE A 191 8.05 -7.01 29.96
C PHE A 191 8.21 -8.50 30.32
N MET A 192 7.95 -8.82 31.58
CA MET A 192 7.87 -10.17 32.11
C MET A 192 6.54 -10.36 32.83
N VAL A 193 5.84 -11.45 32.52
CA VAL A 193 4.56 -11.83 33.15
C VAL A 193 4.75 -13.14 33.92
N TYR A 194 4.23 -13.15 35.14
CA TYR A 194 4.15 -14.32 36.01
C TYR A 194 2.66 -14.57 36.30
N LEU A 195 2.16 -15.74 35.89
CA LEU A 195 0.73 -16.10 36.01
C LEU A 195 0.45 -17.04 37.18
N ASP A 196 1.29 -16.99 38.21
CA ASP A 196 1.12 -17.72 39.47
C ASP A 196 0.03 -17.05 40.32
N THR A 197 -0.30 -17.63 41.49
CA THR A 197 -1.28 -17.02 42.41
C THR A 197 -0.49 -16.28 43.49
N PRO A 198 -0.31 -14.95 43.43
CA PRO A 198 -0.97 -13.96 42.55
C PRO A 198 -0.24 -13.61 41.23
N ASN A 199 -0.99 -13.10 40.24
CA ASN A 199 -0.43 -12.74 38.92
C ASN A 199 0.36 -11.42 38.99
N GLN A 200 1.49 -11.34 38.29
CA GLN A 200 2.39 -10.17 38.32
C GLN A 200 2.90 -9.81 36.92
N VAL A 201 3.04 -8.51 36.65
CA VAL A 201 3.73 -8.00 35.44
C VAL A 201 4.81 -6.98 35.79
N TYR A 202 5.95 -7.08 35.13
CA TYR A 202 7.10 -6.21 35.30
C TYR A 202 7.49 -5.62 33.95
N PHE A 203 7.48 -4.30 33.81
CA PHE A 203 7.91 -3.57 32.62
C PHE A 203 9.37 -3.13 32.78
N GLN A 204 10.18 -3.44 31.78
CA GLN A 204 11.61 -3.20 31.75
C GLN A 204 11.92 -1.79 31.22
N ASP A 205 12.85 -1.08 31.87
CA ASP A 205 13.52 0.04 31.22
C ASP A 205 14.41 -0.50 30.10
N SER A 206 13.88 -0.43 28.87
CA SER A 206 14.51 -1.03 27.69
C SER A 206 15.70 -0.21 27.18
N THR A 207 15.88 1.02 27.68
CA THR A 207 17.09 1.81 27.43
C THR A 207 18.27 1.35 28.29
N ARG A 208 17.97 0.81 29.47
CA ARG A 208 18.97 0.29 30.41
C ARG A 208 19.30 -1.18 30.16
N TYR A 209 18.28 -2.00 29.96
CA TYR A 209 18.41 -3.42 29.70
C TYR A 209 17.99 -3.69 28.26
N THR A 210 18.86 -4.32 27.49
CA THR A 210 18.54 -4.64 26.09
C THR A 210 17.91 -6.03 25.97
N ALA A 211 18.18 -6.95 26.90
CA ALA A 211 17.62 -8.31 26.92
C ALA A 211 16.86 -8.63 28.22
N HIS A 212 15.88 -9.54 28.16
CA HIS A 212 15.12 -9.99 29.34
C HIS A 212 16.03 -10.60 30.42
N GLY A 213 17.08 -11.33 30.02
CA GLY A 213 18.03 -11.94 30.96
C GLY A 213 18.84 -10.91 31.75
N GLU A 214 19.20 -9.77 31.13
CA GLU A 214 19.88 -8.68 31.83
C GLU A 214 18.97 -8.03 32.87
N PHE A 215 17.68 -7.87 32.53
CA PHE A 215 16.68 -7.36 33.44
C PHE A 215 16.44 -8.32 34.61
N GLU A 216 16.34 -9.63 34.33
CA GLU A 216 16.14 -10.66 35.35
C GLU A 216 17.32 -10.74 36.34
N MET A 217 18.57 -10.60 35.87
CA MET A 217 19.74 -10.56 36.74
C MET A 217 19.94 -9.21 37.44
N GLY A 218 19.49 -8.12 36.80
CA GLY A 218 19.78 -6.76 37.23
C GLY A 218 18.71 -6.12 38.10
N ALA A 219 17.47 -6.60 38.06
CA ALA A 219 16.33 -6.09 38.83
C ALA A 219 15.90 -7.10 39.91
N PRO A 220 15.38 -6.63 41.06
CA PRO A 220 14.92 -7.51 42.13
C PRO A 220 13.52 -8.10 41.82
N ILE A 221 13.44 -8.94 40.80
CA ILE A 221 12.22 -9.62 40.35
C ILE A 221 12.31 -11.14 40.58
N PRO A 222 11.19 -11.89 40.56
CA PRO A 222 11.21 -13.34 40.80
C PRO A 222 12.04 -14.12 39.77
N LEU A 223 13.02 -14.89 40.27
CA LEU A 223 13.84 -15.81 39.47
C LEU A 223 13.18 -17.19 39.37
N THR A 224 12.28 -17.36 38.39
CA THR A 224 11.57 -18.62 38.15
C THR A 224 11.50 -18.95 36.67
N ASN A 225 11.40 -20.24 36.35
CA ASN A 225 11.18 -20.72 34.97
C ASN A 225 9.71 -20.57 34.53
N ASN A 226 8.76 -20.39 35.45
CA ASN A 226 7.36 -20.19 35.11
C ASN A 226 7.05 -18.72 34.80
N LYS A 227 7.54 -18.24 33.66
CA LYS A 227 7.42 -16.84 33.24
C LYS A 227 7.11 -16.73 31.75
N MET A 228 6.53 -15.61 31.35
CA MET A 228 6.30 -15.23 29.96
C MET A 228 7.11 -13.98 29.67
N ARG A 229 8.03 -14.07 28.70
CA ARG A 229 8.88 -12.96 28.27
C ARG A 229 8.26 -12.34 27.04
N GLY A 230 7.92 -11.07 27.12
CA GLY A 230 7.26 -10.38 26.02
C GLY A 230 7.80 -8.98 25.78
N VAL A 231 7.29 -8.39 24.71
CA VAL A 231 7.59 -7.03 24.30
C VAL A 231 6.33 -6.37 23.77
N ILE A 232 6.18 -5.10 24.09
CA ILE A 232 5.15 -4.21 23.57
C ILE A 232 5.81 -3.29 22.56
N VAL A 233 5.43 -3.43 21.30
CA VAL A 233 5.95 -2.66 20.17
C VAL A 233 4.90 -1.65 19.72
N ARG A 234 5.29 -0.38 19.62
CA ARG A 234 4.40 0.68 19.15
C ARG A 234 4.41 0.76 17.63
N HIS A 235 3.23 0.69 17.02
CA HIS A 235 3.00 0.88 15.59
C HIS A 235 2.18 2.15 15.38
N PRO A 236 2.81 3.33 15.23
CA PRO A 236 2.11 4.62 15.17
C PRO A 236 1.32 4.82 13.88
N TYR A 237 1.53 3.98 12.87
CA TYR A 237 0.90 4.07 11.55
C TYR A 237 0.02 2.86 11.23
N LEU A 238 -0.41 2.11 12.24
CA LEU A 238 -1.30 0.97 12.04
C LEU A 238 -2.67 1.29 12.63
N ARG A 239 -3.73 1.02 11.87
CA ARG A 239 -5.10 1.18 12.38
C ARG A 239 -5.46 -0.02 13.26
N GLY A 240 -5.88 0.27 14.48
CA GLY A 240 -6.26 -0.73 15.47
C GLY A 240 -7.73 -1.12 15.45
N PRO A 241 -8.12 -2.11 16.27
CA PRO A 241 -9.51 -2.56 16.37
C PRO A 241 -10.49 -1.50 16.90
N SER A 242 -10.02 -0.49 17.63
CA SER A 242 -10.83 0.69 17.99
C SER A 242 -11.19 1.59 16.80
N GLY A 243 -10.58 1.35 15.63
CA GLY A 243 -10.66 2.22 14.47
C GLY A 243 -9.69 3.41 14.52
N GLU A 244 -9.02 3.66 15.65
CA GLU A 244 -7.99 4.70 15.77
C GLU A 244 -6.63 4.27 15.19
N VAL A 245 -5.79 5.24 14.87
CA VAL A 245 -4.42 5.01 14.38
C VAL A 245 -3.44 5.01 15.56
N GLY A 246 -2.54 4.03 15.57
CA GLY A 246 -1.59 3.82 16.65
C GLY A 246 -1.98 2.60 17.47
N VAL A 247 -1.24 1.50 17.33
CA VAL A 247 -1.46 0.29 18.14
C VAL A 247 -0.23 -0.11 18.92
N PHE A 248 -0.47 -0.89 19.95
CA PHE A 248 0.53 -1.56 20.77
C PHE A 248 0.47 -3.06 20.48
N ARG A 249 1.42 -3.53 19.69
CA ARG A 249 1.59 -4.94 19.37
C ARG A 249 2.30 -5.64 20.53
N VAL A 250 1.65 -6.61 21.13
CA VAL A 250 2.25 -7.51 22.11
C VAL A 250 2.73 -8.75 21.37
N GLU A 251 4.00 -9.10 21.57
CA GLU A 251 4.57 -10.37 21.14
C GLU A 251 5.39 -10.99 22.27
N TYR A 252 5.53 -12.31 22.25
CA TYR A 252 6.39 -13.06 23.17
C TYR A 252 7.72 -13.38 22.48
N GLN A 253 8.72 -13.86 23.23
CA GLN A 253 10.01 -14.20 22.62
C GLN A 253 9.83 -15.15 21.42
N PRO A 254 10.65 -15.02 20.36
CA PRO A 254 10.53 -15.84 19.15
C PRO A 254 10.51 -17.36 19.41
N SER A 255 11.25 -17.80 20.43
CA SER A 255 11.33 -19.21 20.87
C SER A 255 10.18 -19.67 21.77
N ASP A 256 9.39 -18.74 22.32
CA ASP A 256 8.27 -19.05 23.21
C ASP A 256 6.98 -19.30 22.40
N ARG A 257 6.21 -20.32 22.82
CA ARG A 257 4.83 -20.56 22.36
C ARG A 257 3.94 -20.87 23.56
N PHE A 258 2.81 -20.18 23.67
CA PHE A 258 1.91 -20.32 24.81
C PHE A 258 0.50 -20.69 24.33
N PRO A 259 -0.21 -21.60 25.04
CA PRO A 259 -1.62 -21.85 24.78
C PRO A 259 -2.46 -20.58 24.96
N PHE A 260 -3.56 -20.46 24.22
CA PHE A 260 -4.50 -19.35 24.26
C PHE A 260 -4.86 -18.93 25.69
N ALA A 261 -5.12 -19.88 26.58
CA ALA A 261 -5.49 -19.58 27.97
C ALA A 261 -4.42 -18.75 28.73
N LYS A 262 -3.13 -18.98 28.46
CA LYS A 262 -2.03 -18.18 29.02
C LYS A 262 -1.95 -16.81 28.34
N VAL A 263 -2.05 -16.76 27.01
CA VAL A 263 -2.04 -15.51 26.23
C VAL A 263 -3.18 -14.58 26.66
N ALA A 264 -4.39 -15.10 26.79
CA ALA A 264 -5.56 -14.34 27.23
C ALA A 264 -5.36 -13.74 28.63
N ARG A 265 -4.88 -14.54 29.61
CA ARG A 265 -4.59 -14.05 30.97
C ARG A 265 -3.49 -12.98 30.99
N ALA A 266 -2.44 -13.17 30.21
CA ALA A 266 -1.36 -12.19 30.12
C ALA A 266 -1.82 -10.89 29.44
N ASN A 267 -2.65 -10.97 28.39
CA ASN A 267 -3.25 -9.82 27.71
C ASN A 267 -4.08 -8.96 28.68
N GLU A 268 -4.92 -9.59 29.50
CA GLU A 268 -5.68 -8.93 30.56
C GLU A 268 -4.77 -8.20 31.57
N LEU A 269 -3.73 -8.91 32.04
CA LEU A 269 -2.80 -8.38 33.04
C LEU A 269 -1.94 -7.22 32.52
N VAL A 270 -1.45 -7.31 31.28
CA VAL A 270 -0.67 -6.24 30.64
C VAL A 270 -1.57 -5.03 30.41
N ALA A 271 -2.74 -5.22 29.81
CA ALA A 271 -3.62 -4.11 29.42
C ALA A 271 -4.13 -3.31 30.63
N ARG A 272 -4.55 -3.98 31.72
CA ARG A 272 -5.03 -3.27 32.93
C ARG A 272 -3.94 -2.44 33.64
N ASN A 273 -2.66 -2.78 33.41
CA ASN A 273 -1.51 -2.03 33.91
C ASN A 273 -0.96 -1.00 32.90
N MET A 274 -1.71 -0.78 31.81
CA MET A 274 -1.51 0.28 30.82
C MET A 274 -2.83 1.06 30.63
N PRO A 275 -3.30 1.80 31.65
CA PRO A 275 -4.66 2.38 31.67
C PRO A 275 -4.94 3.42 30.57
N PHE A 276 -3.91 3.93 29.89
CA PHE A 276 -4.06 4.89 28.79
C PHE A 276 -4.48 4.26 27.46
N LEU A 277 -4.39 2.93 27.33
CA LEU A 277 -4.81 2.20 26.12
C LEU A 277 -6.30 2.42 25.83
N ARG A 278 -6.65 2.37 24.54
CA ARG A 278 -7.99 2.62 24.03
C ARG A 278 -8.42 1.55 23.03
N ASN A 279 -8.40 0.29 23.47
CA ASN A 279 -8.70 -0.87 22.63
C ASN A 279 -7.80 -0.90 21.38
N ASP A 280 -6.52 -0.63 21.61
CA ASP A 280 -5.45 -0.49 20.63
C ASP A 280 -4.29 -1.46 20.92
N VAL A 281 -4.49 -2.43 21.81
CA VAL A 281 -3.57 -3.55 22.03
C VAL A 281 -3.93 -4.71 21.11
N VAL A 282 -2.93 -5.27 20.44
CA VAL A 282 -3.08 -6.43 19.54
C VAL A 282 -2.02 -7.48 19.84
N TYR A 283 -2.35 -8.75 19.72
CA TYR A 283 -1.41 -9.86 19.86
C TYR A 283 -0.86 -10.28 18.50
N TYR A 284 0.46 -10.39 18.40
CA TYR A 284 1.14 -10.95 17.25
C TYR A 284 1.75 -12.31 17.61
N PRO A 285 1.24 -13.44 17.07
CA PRO A 285 1.85 -14.75 17.25
C PRO A 285 3.13 -14.82 16.42
N MET A 286 4.28 -14.86 17.10
CA MET A 286 5.58 -15.08 16.46
C MET A 286 5.60 -16.41 15.69
N PRO A 287 6.47 -16.59 14.67
CA PRO A 287 6.44 -17.75 13.77
C PRO A 287 6.30 -19.12 14.47
N ARG A 288 7.03 -19.38 15.56
CA ARG A 288 6.93 -20.64 16.31
C ARG A 288 5.60 -20.83 17.06
N ALA A 289 4.91 -19.75 17.39
CA ALA A 289 3.60 -19.77 18.01
C ALA A 289 2.47 -19.88 16.97
N LEU A 290 2.74 -19.67 15.67
CA LEU A 290 1.71 -19.59 14.63
C LEU A 290 0.94 -20.90 14.45
N SER A 291 1.62 -22.04 14.46
CA SER A 291 0.98 -23.36 14.34
C SER A 291 0.03 -23.66 15.52
N LEU A 292 0.41 -23.24 16.73
CA LEU A 292 -0.43 -23.37 17.92
C LEU A 292 -1.60 -22.37 17.86
N TYR A 293 -1.35 -21.14 17.41
CA TYR A 293 -2.42 -20.17 17.17
C TYR A 293 -3.45 -20.71 16.18
N GLU A 294 -3.03 -21.25 15.03
CA GLU A 294 -3.96 -21.76 14.01
C GLU A 294 -4.78 -22.94 14.54
N SER A 295 -4.19 -23.82 15.36
CA SER A 295 -4.95 -24.93 15.98
C SER A 295 -5.94 -24.46 17.06
N GLU A 296 -5.70 -23.31 17.69
CA GLU A 296 -6.56 -22.72 18.72
C GLU A 296 -7.37 -21.49 18.24
N LYS A 297 -7.37 -21.19 16.94
CA LYS A 297 -7.92 -19.95 16.34
C LYS A 297 -9.36 -19.66 16.71
N ALA A 298 -10.18 -20.70 16.83
CA ALA A 298 -11.57 -20.57 17.26
C ALA A 298 -11.70 -19.96 18.67
N SER A 299 -10.75 -20.24 19.57
CA SER A 299 -10.73 -19.67 20.93
C SER A 299 -10.47 -18.17 20.94
N TYR A 300 -9.67 -17.68 19.98
CA TYR A 300 -9.38 -16.24 19.85
C TYR A 300 -10.59 -15.45 19.37
N GLY A 301 -11.38 -15.99 18.43
CA GLY A 301 -12.51 -15.28 17.80
C GLY A 301 -13.64 -14.86 18.75
N GLY A 302 -13.77 -15.48 19.93
CA GLY A 302 -14.72 -15.11 20.99
C GLY A 302 -14.08 -14.39 22.18
N SER A 303 -12.80 -14.03 22.08
CA SER A 303 -12.01 -13.45 23.16
C SER A 303 -11.78 -11.96 22.97
N ARG A 304 -11.16 -11.32 23.98
CA ARG A 304 -10.70 -9.93 23.91
C ARG A 304 -9.27 -9.79 23.38
N VAL A 305 -8.67 -10.90 22.94
CA VAL A 305 -7.34 -10.92 22.33
C VAL A 305 -7.50 -10.73 20.83
N THR A 306 -7.30 -9.50 20.36
CA THR A 306 -7.29 -9.21 18.92
C THR A 306 -5.97 -9.69 18.34
N VAL A 307 -6.01 -10.60 17.37
CA VAL A 307 -4.82 -11.12 16.70
C VAL A 307 -4.56 -10.32 15.43
N ILE A 308 -3.28 -9.98 15.19
CA ILE A 308 -2.81 -9.41 13.95
C ILE A 308 -1.74 -10.33 13.34
N LEU A 309 -1.79 -10.55 12.03
CA LEU A 309 -0.80 -11.33 11.29
C LEU A 309 0.07 -10.41 10.41
N ALA A 310 1.12 -10.98 9.81
CA ALA A 310 2.05 -10.21 8.97
C ALA A 310 1.33 -9.50 7.81
N ALA A 311 0.36 -10.15 7.16
CA ALA A 311 -0.44 -9.56 6.09
C ALA A 311 -1.29 -8.37 6.58
N ASP A 312 -1.80 -8.42 7.80
CA ASP A 312 -2.61 -7.35 8.38
C ASP A 312 -1.77 -6.11 8.73
N LEU A 313 -0.47 -6.28 9.03
CA LEU A 313 0.47 -5.16 9.22
C LEU A 313 0.61 -4.32 7.94
N LEU A 314 0.55 -4.97 6.77
CA LEU A 314 0.60 -4.31 5.46
C LEU A 314 -0.78 -3.74 5.09
N GLY A 315 -1.84 -4.53 5.22
CA GLY A 315 -3.20 -4.16 4.81
C GLY A 315 -3.85 -3.05 5.65
N ASN A 316 -3.50 -2.93 6.93
CA ASN A 316 -4.03 -1.90 7.84
C ASN A 316 -3.08 -0.71 8.05
N SER A 317 -1.95 -0.69 7.34
CA SER A 317 -1.02 0.44 7.42
C SER A 317 -1.68 1.71 6.87
N VAL A 318 -1.55 2.81 7.61
CA VAL A 318 -1.90 4.15 7.15
C VAL A 318 -0.72 4.86 6.47
N LEU A 319 0.41 4.18 6.30
CA LEU A 319 1.58 4.66 5.57
C LEU A 319 2.07 3.56 4.62
N SER A 320 2.13 3.87 3.33
CA SER A 320 2.83 3.03 2.35
C SER A 320 3.79 3.89 1.55
N VAL A 321 5.06 3.50 1.53
CA VAL A 321 6.08 4.14 0.70
C VAL A 321 6.12 3.38 -0.62
N LEU A 322 5.71 4.08 -1.67
CA LEU A 322 5.52 3.50 -3.00
C LEU A 322 6.71 3.80 -3.90
N ASN A 323 7.35 4.96 -3.70
CA ASN A 323 8.65 5.29 -4.28
C ASN A 323 9.50 6.07 -3.27
N GLY A 324 10.59 5.45 -2.80
CA GLY A 324 11.53 6.03 -1.85
C GLY A 324 12.52 6.96 -2.56
N ALA A 325 12.26 8.26 -2.56
CA ALA A 325 13.12 9.26 -3.17
C ALA A 325 13.12 10.56 -2.37
N VAL A 326 13.91 11.54 -2.80
CA VAL A 326 13.93 12.89 -2.20
C VAL A 326 13.31 13.87 -3.17
N GLY A 327 12.29 14.60 -2.71
CA GLY A 327 11.59 15.62 -3.47
C GLY A 327 11.68 17.00 -2.82
N PHE A 328 11.81 18.04 -3.65
CA PHE A 328 11.74 19.44 -3.22
C PHE A 328 10.68 20.18 -4.03
N GLY A 329 9.65 20.70 -3.37
CA GLY A 329 8.53 21.34 -4.08
C GLY A 329 7.53 22.03 -3.16
N LEU A 330 6.54 22.70 -3.76
CA LEU A 330 5.46 23.37 -3.05
C LEU A 330 4.46 22.32 -2.54
N LEU A 331 4.36 22.15 -1.22
CA LEU A 331 3.36 21.26 -0.64
C LEU A 331 1.97 21.90 -0.75
N ARG A 332 1.04 21.27 -1.46
CA ARG A 332 -0.32 21.82 -1.57
C ARG A 332 -1.39 20.75 -1.70
N VAL A 333 -2.58 21.04 -1.20
CA VAL A 333 -3.76 20.20 -1.44
C VAL A 333 -4.26 20.48 -2.85
N VAL A 334 -4.48 19.43 -3.64
CA VAL A 334 -5.02 19.55 -5.00
C VAL A 334 -6.54 19.36 -4.94
N GLY A 335 -7.28 20.37 -5.41
CA GLY A 335 -8.72 20.31 -5.53
C GLY A 335 -9.19 19.41 -6.70
N PRO A 336 -10.45 18.96 -6.72
CA PRO A 336 -11.02 18.24 -7.85
C PRO A 336 -10.86 19.05 -9.16
N GLY A 337 -10.23 18.45 -10.17
CA GLY A 337 -10.00 19.08 -11.48
C GLY A 337 -8.83 20.06 -11.53
N GLU A 338 -8.17 20.36 -10.41
CA GLU A 338 -6.92 21.10 -10.42
C GLU A 338 -5.76 20.24 -10.92
N ARG A 339 -4.82 20.87 -11.61
CA ARG A 339 -3.62 20.21 -12.11
C ARG A 339 -2.38 20.68 -11.33
N PRO A 340 -1.62 19.78 -10.69
CA PRO A 340 -0.35 20.17 -10.08
C PRO A 340 0.69 20.55 -11.13
N ALA A 341 1.53 21.51 -10.77
CA ALA A 341 2.68 21.95 -11.55
C ALA A 341 3.89 21.03 -11.31
N SER A 342 4.89 21.09 -12.20
CA SER A 342 6.11 20.29 -12.11
C SER A 342 6.95 20.49 -10.84
N ARG A 343 6.69 21.57 -10.11
CA ARG A 343 7.36 21.92 -8.84
C ARG A 343 6.48 21.71 -7.61
N ASP A 344 5.30 21.14 -7.77
CA ASP A 344 4.40 20.86 -6.65
C ASP A 344 4.71 19.49 -6.04
N ILE A 345 4.50 19.37 -4.74
CA ILE A 345 4.28 18.09 -4.04
C ILE A 345 2.79 18.09 -3.66
N PRO A 346 1.91 17.56 -4.51
CA PRO A 346 0.49 17.56 -4.26
C PRO A 346 0.11 16.53 -3.18
N ILE A 347 -0.81 16.95 -2.31
CA ILE A 347 -1.59 16.07 -1.45
C ILE A 347 -2.88 15.74 -2.22
N LEU A 348 -2.96 14.50 -2.69
CA LEU A 348 -4.03 13.97 -3.52
C LEU A 348 -5.12 13.37 -2.63
N ARG A 349 -6.31 13.97 -2.64
CA ARG A 349 -7.48 13.40 -1.95
C ARG A 349 -8.04 12.19 -2.68
N HIS A 350 -7.93 12.20 -4.00
CA HIS A 350 -8.30 11.11 -4.88
C HIS A 350 -7.21 10.94 -5.92
N LEU A 351 -7.02 9.70 -6.37
CA LEU A 351 -6.05 9.39 -7.41
C LEU A 351 -6.52 9.95 -8.76
N PRO A 352 -5.71 10.78 -9.44
CA PRO A 352 -6.07 11.26 -10.77
C PRO A 352 -5.85 10.17 -11.82
N ASN A 353 -6.70 10.14 -12.85
CA ASN A 353 -6.54 9.24 -14.00
C ASN A 353 -5.20 9.42 -14.75
N SER A 354 -4.56 10.58 -14.59
CA SER A 354 -3.22 10.85 -15.13
C SER A 354 -2.49 11.82 -14.23
N MET A 355 -1.25 11.50 -13.87
CA MET A 355 -0.40 12.36 -13.06
C MET A 355 0.51 13.20 -13.98
N PRO A 356 0.46 14.54 -13.95
CA PRO A 356 1.49 15.34 -14.61
C PRO A 356 2.83 15.18 -13.86
N ARG A 357 3.93 15.62 -14.47
CA ARG A 357 5.21 15.75 -13.77
C ARG A 357 5.01 16.61 -12.52
N VAL A 358 5.58 16.15 -11.40
CA VAL A 358 5.54 16.80 -10.08
C VAL A 358 6.87 16.59 -9.36
N ALA A 359 7.08 17.25 -8.22
CA ALA A 359 8.28 17.13 -7.41
C ALA A 359 8.22 16.01 -6.35
N GLY A 360 7.06 15.36 -6.24
CA GLY A 360 6.72 14.29 -5.28
C GLY A 360 5.21 14.12 -5.26
N ALA A 361 4.67 13.19 -4.46
CA ALA A 361 3.23 13.04 -4.24
C ALA A 361 2.94 12.43 -2.86
N ILE A 362 1.88 12.91 -2.22
CA ILE A 362 1.28 12.30 -1.02
C ILE A 362 -0.17 11.98 -1.35
N SER A 363 -0.61 10.74 -1.15
CA SER A 363 -2.01 10.36 -1.35
C SER A 363 -2.71 10.03 -0.07
N LEU A 364 -3.98 10.41 0.02
CA LEU A 364 -4.86 10.12 1.17
C LEU A 364 -5.66 8.82 0.99
N GLU A 365 -5.60 8.23 -0.19
CA GLU A 365 -6.20 6.93 -0.51
C GLU A 365 -5.08 5.93 -0.84
N PRO A 366 -5.21 4.65 -0.43
CA PRO A 366 -4.25 3.61 -0.76
C PRO A 366 -4.00 3.52 -2.26
N GLN A 367 -2.75 3.25 -2.63
CA GLN A 367 -2.35 2.94 -4.00
C GLN A 367 -1.65 1.59 -4.01
N THR A 368 -1.74 0.91 -5.14
CA THR A 368 -0.84 -0.21 -5.41
C THR A 368 0.50 0.31 -5.94
N PRO A 369 1.60 -0.41 -5.71
CA PRO A 369 2.91 -0.09 -6.26
C PRO A 369 2.95 0.07 -7.79
N LEU A 370 2.09 -0.64 -8.54
CA LEU A 370 1.97 -0.50 -9.99
C LEU A 370 0.90 0.51 -10.43
N SER A 371 0.36 1.32 -9.53
CA SER A 371 -0.56 2.40 -9.90
C SER A 371 0.11 3.38 -10.89
N HIS A 372 -0.68 3.96 -11.78
CA HIS A 372 -0.16 4.86 -12.81
C HIS A 372 0.49 6.12 -12.21
N VAL A 373 0.07 6.51 -11.00
CA VAL A 373 0.70 7.57 -10.20
C VAL A 373 2.07 7.12 -9.71
N ASN A 374 2.19 5.92 -9.14
CA ASN A 374 3.48 5.44 -8.64
C ASN A 374 4.48 5.11 -9.74
N LEU A 375 4.06 4.42 -10.80
CA LEU A 375 4.91 4.16 -11.97
C LEU A 375 5.47 5.46 -12.55
N ARG A 376 4.66 6.52 -12.55
CA ARG A 376 5.11 7.85 -12.96
C ARG A 376 6.10 8.46 -11.96
N ALA A 377 5.90 8.25 -10.66
CA ALA A 377 6.79 8.73 -9.63
C ALA A 377 8.17 8.05 -9.68
N VAL A 378 8.19 6.72 -9.88
CA VAL A 378 9.41 5.92 -10.11
C VAL A 378 10.17 6.44 -11.32
N GLN A 379 9.49 6.58 -12.47
CA GLN A 379 10.10 7.10 -13.70
C GLN A 379 10.65 8.52 -13.58
N ASP A 380 9.96 9.38 -12.84
CA ASP A 380 10.41 10.74 -12.61
C ASP A 380 11.50 10.80 -11.53
N GLY A 381 11.74 9.73 -10.76
CA GLY A 381 12.65 9.72 -9.61
C GLY A 381 12.17 10.66 -8.49
N VAL A 382 10.86 10.64 -8.19
CA VAL A 382 10.23 11.51 -7.17
C VAL A 382 9.54 10.73 -6.07
N PRO A 383 9.53 11.25 -4.82
CA PRO A 383 8.92 10.54 -3.73
C PRO A 383 7.42 10.37 -3.94
N ASN A 384 6.91 9.18 -3.66
CA ASN A 384 5.48 8.91 -3.62
C ASN A 384 5.14 8.05 -2.39
N ALA A 385 4.17 8.49 -1.61
CA ALA A 385 3.67 7.72 -0.48
C ALA A 385 2.16 7.91 -0.30
N TYR A 386 1.51 6.84 0.13
CA TYR A 386 0.19 6.93 0.77
C TYR A 386 0.40 7.26 2.25
N ILE A 387 -0.25 8.32 2.71
CA ILE A 387 -0.28 8.73 4.12
C ILE A 387 -1.74 9.04 4.46
N ALA A 388 -2.40 8.11 5.15
CA ALA A 388 -3.79 8.34 5.57
C ALA A 388 -3.83 9.54 6.51
N ASN A 389 -4.88 10.34 6.37
CA ASN A 389 -5.10 11.53 7.20
C ASN A 389 -3.90 12.50 7.22
N ALA A 390 -3.08 12.58 6.15
CA ALA A 390 -1.92 13.47 6.09
C ALA A 390 -2.24 14.95 6.40
N LEU A 391 -3.49 15.36 6.22
CA LEU A 391 -3.95 16.73 6.53
C LEU A 391 -4.25 16.96 8.01
N GLU A 392 -4.38 15.90 8.80
CA GLU A 392 -4.55 15.94 10.26
C GLU A 392 -3.18 15.83 10.97
N ASP A 393 -2.16 15.31 10.29
CA ASP A 393 -0.79 15.25 10.80
C ASP A 393 -0.21 16.67 10.97
N PRO A 394 0.12 17.11 12.20
CA PRO A 394 0.64 18.46 12.43
C PRO A 394 1.94 18.77 11.68
N SER A 395 2.77 17.76 11.42
CA SER A 395 4.04 17.91 10.71
C SER A 395 3.84 18.25 9.22
N ILE A 396 2.75 17.78 8.63
CA ILE A 396 2.37 18.05 7.24
C ILE A 396 1.46 19.27 7.16
N ALA A 397 0.40 19.34 8.00
CA ALA A 397 -0.59 20.40 7.99
C ALA A 397 0.03 21.79 8.15
N ALA A 398 1.04 21.93 9.02
CA ALA A 398 1.76 23.18 9.24
C ALA A 398 2.63 23.63 8.05
N LEU A 399 2.91 22.74 7.10
CA LEU A 399 3.75 22.98 5.92
C LEU A 399 2.96 23.19 4.63
N VAL A 400 1.64 22.97 4.62
CA VAL A 400 0.80 23.23 3.45
C VAL A 400 0.94 24.69 3.01
N GLY A 401 1.13 24.91 1.71
CA GLY A 401 1.39 26.21 1.10
C GLY A 401 2.86 26.66 1.16
N LYS A 402 3.79 25.84 1.65
CA LYS A 402 5.22 26.15 1.73
C LYS A 402 6.04 25.22 0.85
N TYR A 403 7.24 25.67 0.48
CA TYR A 403 8.24 24.76 -0.09
C TYR A 403 8.72 23.79 0.98
N VAL A 404 8.80 22.50 0.62
CA VAL A 404 9.22 21.42 1.51
C VAL A 404 10.26 20.53 0.85
N ARG A 405 11.04 19.87 1.69
CA ARG A 405 11.75 18.63 1.37
C ARG A 405 10.91 17.48 1.89
N PHE A 406 10.58 16.52 1.04
CA PHE A 406 9.83 15.32 1.38
C PHE A 406 10.64 14.08 1.00
N GLU A 407 10.75 13.13 1.93
CA GLU A 407 11.52 11.90 1.75
C GLU A 407 10.84 10.75 2.54
N PRO A 408 9.96 9.98 1.89
CA PRO A 408 9.49 8.69 2.38
C PRO A 408 10.58 7.63 2.21
N LYS A 409 10.67 6.67 3.13
CA LYS A 409 11.64 5.58 3.11
C LYS A 409 11.01 4.27 3.54
N THR A 410 11.50 3.19 2.95
CA THR A 410 11.25 1.83 3.43
C THR A 410 12.58 1.24 3.90
N ASP A 411 12.67 0.89 5.17
CA ASP A 411 13.84 0.21 5.71
C ASP A 411 13.58 -1.30 5.68
N THR A 412 14.52 -2.09 5.17
CA THR A 412 14.47 -3.55 5.19
C THR A 412 14.99 -4.08 6.52
N TRP A 413 14.28 -5.03 7.10
CA TRP A 413 14.67 -5.68 8.33
C TRP A 413 14.55 -7.21 8.21
N SER A 414 15.63 -7.95 8.51
CA SER A 414 15.62 -9.42 8.54
C SER A 414 15.55 -9.94 9.99
N PRO A 415 14.72 -10.95 10.28
CA PRO A 415 14.83 -11.72 11.52
C PRO A 415 16.21 -12.36 11.66
N PRO A 416 16.71 -12.57 12.90
CA PRO A 416 17.95 -13.30 13.10
C PRO A 416 17.69 -14.79 12.78
N PRO A 417 18.68 -15.53 12.25
CA PRO A 417 18.61 -16.98 12.22
C PRO A 417 18.57 -17.52 13.67
N ASP A 418 17.67 -18.46 13.95
CA ASP A 418 17.68 -19.24 15.20
C ASP A 418 18.92 -20.15 15.17
N GLU A 419 19.73 -20.15 16.24
CA GLU A 419 20.99 -20.93 16.31
C GLU A 419 20.78 -22.46 16.39
N ASP A 420 19.53 -22.94 16.53
CA ASP A 420 19.22 -24.35 16.87
C ASP A 420 18.28 -25.11 15.89
N GLU A 421 17.88 -24.57 14.73
CA GLU A 421 17.09 -25.32 13.75
C GLU A 421 17.33 -24.82 12.31
N ASP A 422 17.52 -25.75 11.36
CA ASP A 422 17.57 -25.52 9.91
C ASP A 422 16.19 -25.05 9.41
N TYR A 423 15.91 -23.76 9.61
CA TYR A 423 14.84 -23.02 8.96
C TYR A 423 15.46 -22.15 7.86
N SER A 424 16.05 -22.81 6.86
CA SER A 424 16.52 -22.17 5.62
C SER A 424 15.38 -21.70 4.70
N ASP A 425 14.11 -21.75 5.14
CA ASP A 425 12.93 -21.59 4.26
C ASP A 425 11.92 -20.49 4.68
N THR A 426 12.26 -19.60 5.63
CA THR A 426 11.43 -18.40 5.88
C THR A 426 12.27 -17.15 6.04
N ASP A 427 12.78 -16.71 4.91
CA ASP A 427 13.57 -15.50 4.70
C ASP A 427 12.64 -14.26 4.66
N GLU A 428 11.78 -14.09 5.67
CA GLU A 428 10.84 -12.97 5.75
C GLU A 428 11.57 -11.67 6.14
N LYS A 429 12.19 -11.01 5.16
CA LYS A 429 12.50 -9.57 5.28
C LYS A 429 11.19 -8.80 5.44
N ARG A 430 11.07 -8.02 6.51
CA ARG A 430 9.94 -7.12 6.73
C ARG A 430 10.33 -5.70 6.38
N LEU A 431 9.41 -5.01 5.75
CA LEU A 431 9.55 -3.62 5.35
C LEU A 431 9.03 -2.70 6.44
N ARG A 432 9.76 -1.62 6.69
CA ARG A 432 9.33 -0.56 7.59
C ARG A 432 9.20 0.76 6.84
N ALA A 433 7.98 1.22 6.69
CA ALA A 433 7.70 2.53 6.10
C ALA A 433 7.90 3.67 7.13
N SER A 434 8.59 4.73 6.72
CA SER A 434 8.72 6.00 7.46
C SER A 434 8.77 7.18 6.48
N TYR A 435 8.70 8.41 6.97
CA TYR A 435 8.94 9.59 6.15
C TYR A 435 9.52 10.76 6.95
N THR A 436 10.23 11.65 6.25
CA THR A 436 10.63 12.95 6.78
C THR A 436 10.08 14.06 5.89
N ILE A 437 9.56 15.11 6.52
CA ILE A 437 9.10 16.32 5.83
C ILE A 437 9.54 17.55 6.61
N ARG A 438 10.13 18.53 5.91
CA ARG A 438 10.55 19.80 6.51
C ARG A 438 10.38 20.95 5.53
N LYS A 439 10.33 22.18 6.05
CA LYS A 439 10.41 23.39 5.22
C LYS A 439 11.71 23.41 4.41
N ALA A 440 11.61 23.85 3.16
CA ALA A 440 12.73 24.09 2.26
C ALA A 440 12.73 25.55 1.76
N THR A 441 13.89 26.01 1.31
CA THR A 441 14.09 27.31 0.68
C THR A 441 13.79 27.24 -0.82
N ALA A 442 13.47 28.38 -1.44
CA ALA A 442 13.31 28.46 -2.89
C ALA A 442 14.60 28.09 -3.65
N ALA A 443 15.76 28.36 -3.05
CA ALA A 443 17.07 27.99 -3.61
C ALA A 443 17.26 26.46 -3.63
N GLU A 444 16.94 25.75 -2.53
CA GLU A 444 16.98 24.28 -2.50
C GLU A 444 16.09 23.67 -3.59
N VAL A 445 14.87 24.19 -3.75
CA VAL A 445 13.93 23.74 -4.80
C VAL A 445 14.49 23.98 -6.20
N ALA A 446 15.05 25.18 -6.44
CA ALA A 446 15.63 25.52 -7.74
C ALA A 446 16.84 24.63 -8.08
N THR A 447 17.75 24.41 -7.12
CA THR A 447 18.93 23.56 -7.29
C THR A 447 18.54 22.11 -7.56
N HIS A 448 17.64 21.53 -6.77
CA HIS A 448 17.19 20.15 -6.97
C HIS A 448 16.48 19.97 -8.32
N HIS A 449 15.60 20.90 -8.70
CA HIS A 449 14.92 20.85 -9.99
C HIS A 449 15.88 21.04 -11.18
N ALA A 450 16.94 21.86 -11.03
CA ALA A 450 17.96 22.04 -12.07
C ALA A 450 18.81 20.78 -12.25
N ALA A 451 19.20 20.12 -11.16
CA ALA A 451 20.01 18.90 -11.19
C ALA A 451 19.33 17.71 -11.90
N ARG A 452 18.00 17.71 -11.95
CA ARG A 452 17.21 16.62 -12.56
C ARG A 452 16.94 16.81 -14.05
N ARG A 453 17.25 17.99 -14.61
CA ARG A 453 17.13 18.22 -16.04
C ARG A 453 18.46 17.83 -16.70
N PRO A 454 18.44 17.12 -17.84
CA PRO A 454 19.63 16.97 -18.67
C PRO A 454 20.28 18.33 -18.94
N ALA A 455 21.60 18.39 -18.85
CA ALA A 455 22.34 19.63 -19.08
C ALA A 455 22.33 20.01 -20.57
N ALA A 456 22.49 19.01 -21.45
CA ALA A 456 22.51 19.16 -22.90
C ALA A 456 21.13 18.89 -23.52
N ALA A 457 20.89 19.46 -24.70
CA ALA A 457 19.77 19.07 -25.54
C ALA A 457 19.98 17.66 -26.09
N GLN A 458 18.89 16.92 -26.26
CA GLN A 458 18.89 15.56 -26.77
C GLN A 458 18.22 15.53 -28.14
N THR A 459 18.88 14.89 -29.11
CA THR A 459 18.36 14.75 -30.48
C THR A 459 18.12 13.27 -30.72
N PRO A 460 16.90 12.77 -30.51
CA PRO A 460 16.61 11.35 -30.67
C PRO A 460 16.87 10.90 -32.11
N THR A 461 17.53 9.76 -32.27
CA THR A 461 17.81 9.19 -33.59
C THR A 461 16.50 8.80 -34.27
N ARG A 462 16.38 9.04 -35.57
CA ARG A 462 15.30 8.50 -36.39
C ARG A 462 15.86 8.05 -37.73
N ASP A 463 15.85 6.74 -37.93
CA ASP A 463 16.16 6.14 -39.22
C ASP A 463 14.95 6.28 -40.14
N LEU A 464 15.12 7.07 -41.20
CA LEU A 464 14.11 7.31 -42.24
C LEU A 464 14.38 6.49 -43.50
N THR A 465 15.35 5.58 -43.48
CA THR A 465 15.67 4.70 -44.62
C THR A 465 14.68 3.54 -44.74
N VAL A 466 13.98 3.19 -43.66
CA VAL A 466 12.87 2.23 -43.68
C VAL A 466 11.61 2.92 -44.19
N THR A 467 11.21 2.59 -45.42
CA THR A 467 10.12 3.30 -46.14
C THR A 467 8.80 2.52 -46.21
N THR A 468 8.74 1.31 -45.66
CA THR A 468 7.54 0.45 -45.64
C THR A 468 7.29 -0.12 -44.25
N TYR A 469 6.06 -0.56 -43.97
CA TYR A 469 5.74 -1.32 -42.76
C TYR A 469 6.39 -2.71 -42.82
N TRP A 470 6.77 -3.27 -41.67
CA TRP A 470 7.33 -4.62 -41.55
C TRP A 470 6.46 -5.49 -40.67
N ASP A 471 6.45 -6.79 -40.95
CA ASP A 471 5.95 -7.80 -40.03
C ASP A 471 6.79 -7.80 -38.76
N LEU A 472 6.19 -8.10 -37.61
CA LEU A 472 6.96 -8.24 -36.37
C LEU A 472 8.00 -9.37 -36.45
N ASP A 473 7.75 -10.42 -37.23
CA ASP A 473 8.71 -11.51 -37.47
C ASP A 473 9.96 -11.06 -38.24
N ASP A 474 9.87 -9.95 -38.98
CA ASP A 474 10.99 -9.39 -39.75
C ASP A 474 11.82 -8.35 -38.96
N ILE A 475 11.42 -8.05 -37.71
CA ILE A 475 12.07 -7.03 -36.87
C ILE A 475 12.96 -7.69 -35.82
N THR A 476 14.27 -7.52 -35.96
CA THR A 476 15.27 -8.00 -34.99
C THR A 476 15.75 -6.87 -34.07
N PHE A 477 16.01 -7.20 -32.79
CA PHE A 477 16.34 -6.22 -31.76
C PHE A 477 17.63 -5.42 -32.05
N ALA A 478 18.72 -6.13 -32.31
CA ALA A 478 20.00 -5.63 -32.85
C ALA A 478 20.88 -6.84 -33.20
N GLY A 479 21.58 -6.82 -34.34
CA GLY A 479 22.50 -7.90 -34.71
C GLY A 479 23.31 -7.60 -35.99
N PRO A 480 24.44 -8.28 -36.21
CA PRO A 480 25.30 -8.06 -37.38
C PRO A 480 24.63 -8.37 -38.73
N ASN A 481 23.49 -9.08 -38.71
CA ASN A 481 22.68 -9.42 -39.88
C ASN A 481 21.32 -8.70 -39.90
N ALA A 482 21.07 -7.79 -38.96
CA ALA A 482 19.86 -6.98 -38.97
C ALA A 482 19.97 -5.89 -40.06
N PRO A 483 18.95 -5.68 -40.91
CA PRO A 483 18.99 -4.67 -41.97
C PRO A 483 19.23 -3.23 -41.47
N HIS A 484 19.00 -2.96 -40.19
CA HIS A 484 19.36 -1.71 -39.50
C HIS A 484 20.13 -2.05 -38.22
N ALA A 485 21.23 -1.34 -37.95
CA ALA A 485 22.09 -1.59 -36.79
C ALA A 485 21.32 -1.59 -35.45
N ARG A 486 20.19 -0.87 -35.38
CA ARG A 486 19.26 -0.76 -34.24
C ARG A 486 17.82 -0.53 -34.72
N ALA A 487 16.98 -1.56 -34.79
CA ALA A 487 15.62 -1.44 -35.33
C ALA A 487 14.73 -0.42 -34.58
N TYR A 488 15.01 -0.16 -33.30
CA TYR A 488 14.24 0.81 -32.52
C TYR A 488 14.46 2.26 -32.99
N GLU A 489 15.54 2.52 -33.74
CA GLU A 489 15.76 3.80 -34.39
C GLU A 489 14.84 4.01 -35.60
N ALA A 490 14.16 2.97 -36.11
CA ALA A 490 13.16 3.08 -37.18
C ALA A 490 11.72 2.91 -36.67
N PHE A 491 11.50 2.06 -35.66
CA PHE A 491 10.15 1.64 -35.22
C PHE A 491 9.82 2.00 -33.75
N GLY A 492 10.79 2.44 -32.96
CA GLY A 492 10.66 2.70 -31.52
C GLY A 492 10.68 1.43 -30.67
N VAL A 493 10.95 1.60 -29.37
CA VAL A 493 11.27 0.49 -28.46
C VAL A 493 10.09 -0.45 -28.19
N LYS A 494 8.84 0.04 -28.17
CA LYS A 494 7.67 -0.82 -27.91
C LYS A 494 7.44 -1.83 -29.02
N ALA A 495 7.55 -1.39 -30.26
CA ALA A 495 7.42 -2.28 -31.42
C ALA A 495 8.55 -3.33 -31.41
N VAL A 496 9.78 -2.89 -31.20
CA VAL A 496 10.96 -3.77 -31.24
C VAL A 496 11.01 -4.75 -30.08
N ASN A 497 10.62 -4.34 -28.86
CA ASN A 497 10.54 -5.26 -27.74
C ASN A 497 9.46 -6.32 -27.98
N LEU A 498 8.30 -5.95 -28.52
CA LEU A 498 7.27 -6.93 -28.82
C LEU A 498 7.70 -7.90 -29.92
N ALA A 499 8.37 -7.41 -30.96
CA ALA A 499 8.97 -8.23 -32.01
C ALA A 499 10.02 -9.19 -31.45
N ALA A 500 10.97 -8.71 -30.64
CA ALA A 500 12.04 -9.53 -30.07
C ALA A 500 11.53 -10.69 -29.22
N MET A 501 10.40 -10.53 -28.52
CA MET A 501 9.80 -11.64 -27.75
C MET A 501 9.27 -12.77 -28.62
N ARG A 502 9.07 -12.57 -29.93
CA ARG A 502 8.64 -13.64 -30.84
C ARG A 502 9.73 -14.68 -31.04
N ASP A 503 11.00 -14.28 -30.89
CA ASP A 503 12.16 -15.16 -30.94
C ASP A 503 12.40 -15.94 -29.63
N PHE A 504 11.60 -15.71 -28.57
CA PHE A 504 11.81 -16.32 -27.25
C PHE A 504 11.22 -17.74 -27.11
N GLY A 505 10.71 -18.31 -28.21
CA GLY A 505 10.24 -19.70 -28.24
C GLY A 505 8.89 -19.93 -27.56
N TYR A 506 8.05 -18.90 -27.45
CA TYR A 506 6.72 -19.03 -26.88
C TYR A 506 5.76 -19.84 -27.75
N ALA A 507 4.74 -20.43 -27.12
CA ALA A 507 3.62 -21.02 -27.84
C ALA A 507 2.87 -19.96 -28.65
N ALA A 508 2.34 -20.38 -29.81
CA ALA A 508 1.56 -19.51 -30.68
C ALA A 508 0.42 -18.80 -29.91
N GLY A 509 0.27 -17.50 -30.15
CA GLY A 509 -0.72 -16.65 -29.47
C GLY A 509 -0.26 -16.02 -28.15
N THR A 510 0.94 -16.35 -27.65
CA THR A 510 1.49 -15.71 -26.43
C THR A 510 1.94 -14.28 -26.71
N VAL A 511 2.61 -14.06 -27.84
CA VAL A 511 2.95 -12.75 -28.37
C VAL A 511 2.08 -12.54 -29.61
N PRO A 512 1.37 -11.41 -29.75
CA PRO A 512 0.48 -11.19 -30.88
C PRO A 512 1.24 -11.11 -32.20
N ASP A 513 0.62 -11.58 -33.27
CA ASP A 513 1.02 -11.23 -34.64
C ASP A 513 0.70 -9.76 -34.91
N GLY A 514 1.45 -9.15 -35.82
CA GLY A 514 1.28 -7.75 -36.10
C GLY A 514 2.34 -7.16 -37.02
N TYR A 515 2.33 -5.84 -37.10
CA TYR A 515 3.21 -5.06 -37.96
C TYR A 515 3.71 -3.81 -37.23
N ALA A 516 4.81 -3.25 -37.70
CA ALA A 516 5.29 -1.95 -37.26
C ALA A 516 5.36 -0.96 -38.42
N LEU A 517 4.87 0.25 -38.19
CA LEU A 517 4.97 1.39 -39.10
C LEU A 517 6.17 2.26 -38.70
N PRO A 518 7.14 2.50 -39.61
CA PRO A 518 8.37 3.21 -39.27
C PRO A 518 8.18 4.72 -39.18
N PHE A 519 9.15 5.41 -38.57
CA PHE A 519 9.19 6.87 -38.42
C PHE A 519 9.10 7.64 -39.74
N TYR A 520 9.50 7.01 -40.85
CA TYR A 520 9.34 7.56 -42.19
C TYR A 520 7.92 8.03 -42.49
N PHE A 521 6.90 7.26 -42.09
CA PHE A 521 5.50 7.60 -42.34
C PHE A 521 5.10 8.86 -41.59
N TYR A 522 5.51 8.99 -40.34
CA TYR A 522 5.27 10.19 -39.54
C TYR A 522 5.98 11.41 -40.13
N ASP A 523 7.27 11.30 -40.44
CA ASP A 523 8.06 12.42 -40.96
C ASP A 523 7.52 12.93 -42.29
N ARG A 524 7.18 12.03 -43.21
CA ARG A 524 6.64 12.40 -44.52
C ARG A 524 5.23 12.96 -44.42
N PHE A 525 4.39 12.44 -43.52
CA PHE A 525 3.06 13.02 -43.26
C PHE A 525 3.16 14.45 -42.72
N MET A 526 4.04 14.68 -41.73
CA MET A 526 4.28 16.00 -41.14
C MET A 526 4.84 16.99 -42.17
N THR A 527 5.78 16.54 -43.01
CA THR A 527 6.38 17.35 -44.08
C THR A 527 5.36 17.71 -45.16
N HIS A 528 4.59 16.73 -45.66
CA HIS A 528 3.60 16.93 -46.73
C HIS A 528 2.55 17.98 -46.38
N ASN A 529 2.15 18.05 -45.11
CA ASN A 529 1.13 19.00 -44.64
C ASN A 529 1.71 20.33 -44.13
N GLY A 530 3.03 20.52 -44.17
CA GLY A 530 3.68 21.72 -43.64
C GLY A 530 3.63 21.86 -42.11
N PHE A 531 3.35 20.78 -41.38
CA PHE A 531 3.14 20.84 -39.92
C PHE A 531 4.42 21.17 -39.14
N TYR A 532 5.61 20.91 -39.70
CA TYR A 532 6.86 21.35 -39.06
C TYR A 532 6.99 22.88 -39.02
N ALA A 533 6.49 23.61 -40.03
CA ALA A 533 6.47 25.07 -40.01
C ALA A 533 5.48 25.62 -38.96
N ASP A 534 4.36 24.93 -38.75
CA ASP A 534 3.45 25.26 -37.64
C ASP A 534 4.14 25.08 -36.30
N VAL A 535 4.91 24.01 -36.13
CA VAL A 535 5.70 23.75 -34.92
C VAL A 535 6.74 24.85 -34.71
N ASP A 536 7.46 25.26 -35.74
CA ASP A 536 8.42 26.38 -35.63
C ASP A 536 7.74 27.67 -35.16
N THR A 537 6.55 27.96 -35.68
CA THR A 537 5.74 29.11 -35.25
C THR A 537 5.33 29.00 -33.78
N LEU A 538 4.91 27.81 -33.34
CA LEU A 538 4.53 27.56 -31.95
C LEU A 538 5.71 27.71 -30.99
N LEU A 539 6.87 27.18 -31.36
CA LEU A 539 8.08 27.22 -30.52
C LEU A 539 8.67 28.64 -30.42
N ALA A 540 8.48 29.49 -31.43
CA ALA A 540 8.91 30.89 -31.40
C ALA A 540 7.99 31.82 -30.57
N ASP A 541 6.79 31.35 -30.19
CA ASP A 541 5.76 32.15 -29.55
C ASP A 541 5.99 32.28 -28.03
N THR A 542 6.19 33.52 -27.55
CA THR A 542 6.48 33.80 -26.14
C THR A 542 5.33 33.46 -25.19
N ASP A 543 4.08 33.57 -25.64
CA ASP A 543 2.92 33.21 -24.81
C ASP A 543 2.80 31.69 -24.66
N PHE A 544 3.15 30.95 -25.72
CA PHE A 544 3.25 29.49 -25.67
C PHE A 544 4.36 29.03 -24.71
N GLN A 545 5.50 29.71 -24.71
CA GLN A 545 6.60 29.44 -23.77
C GLN A 545 6.25 29.81 -22.33
N GLY A 546 5.53 30.92 -22.11
CA GLY A 546 5.24 31.46 -20.79
C GLY A 546 3.99 30.92 -20.10
N SER A 547 3.00 30.39 -20.84
CA SER A 547 1.70 30.01 -20.28
C SER A 547 1.27 28.60 -20.65
N ILE A 548 1.12 27.73 -19.64
CA ILE A 548 0.64 26.36 -19.80
C ILE A 548 -0.76 26.30 -20.41
N THR A 549 -1.63 27.26 -20.07
CA THR A 549 -3.00 27.34 -20.62
C THR A 549 -2.98 27.66 -22.11
N VAL A 550 -2.15 28.62 -22.53
CA VAL A 550 -1.98 28.98 -23.94
C VAL A 550 -1.35 27.81 -24.71
N ARG A 551 -0.33 27.18 -24.11
CA ARG A 551 0.33 26.00 -24.66
C ARG A 551 -0.63 24.86 -24.90
N GLU A 552 -1.49 24.55 -23.92
CA GLU A 552 -2.50 23.49 -24.05
C GLU A 552 -3.44 23.77 -25.22
N ALA A 553 -3.96 25.00 -25.30
CA ALA A 553 -4.89 25.39 -26.36
C ALA A 553 -4.24 25.29 -27.76
N LYS A 554 -3.00 25.76 -27.88
CA LYS A 554 -2.24 25.72 -29.14
C LYS A 554 -1.84 24.31 -29.56
N LEU A 555 -1.37 23.47 -28.63
CA LEU A 555 -1.11 22.06 -28.89
C LEU A 555 -2.39 21.32 -29.28
N ARG A 556 -3.53 21.60 -28.62
CA ARG A 556 -4.83 21.05 -29.00
C ARG A 556 -5.21 21.42 -30.43
N ALA A 557 -4.95 22.66 -30.84
CA ALA A 557 -5.18 23.12 -32.22
C ALA A 557 -4.26 22.41 -33.24
N LEU A 558 -2.97 22.27 -32.94
CA LEU A 558 -2.02 21.50 -33.77
C LEU A 558 -2.48 20.05 -33.94
N ARG A 559 -2.83 19.38 -32.85
CA ARG A 559 -3.37 18.00 -32.88
C ARG A 559 -4.60 17.85 -33.76
N ARG A 560 -5.50 18.85 -33.74
CA ARG A 560 -6.68 18.86 -34.62
C ARG A 560 -6.27 18.97 -36.08
N ARG A 561 -5.29 19.82 -36.41
CA ARG A 561 -4.75 19.93 -37.78
C ARG A 561 -4.12 18.62 -38.24
N ILE A 562 -3.30 17.98 -37.39
CA ILE A 562 -2.68 16.68 -37.69
C ILE A 562 -3.74 15.62 -38.01
N ARG A 563 -4.81 15.52 -37.21
CA ARG A 563 -5.92 14.58 -37.49
C ARG A 563 -6.63 14.85 -38.82
N ASN A 564 -6.73 16.12 -39.21
CA ASN A 564 -7.39 16.55 -40.44
C ASN A 564 -6.44 16.62 -41.65
N GLY A 565 -5.15 16.35 -41.47
CA GLY A 565 -4.16 16.42 -42.54
C GLY A 565 -4.43 15.43 -43.68
N ALA A 566 -4.01 15.84 -44.88
CA ALA A 566 -4.04 15.03 -46.08
C ALA A 566 -2.99 13.92 -46.00
N VAL A 567 -3.39 12.71 -46.38
CA VAL A 567 -2.50 11.55 -46.43
C VAL A 567 -1.97 11.46 -47.87
N PRO A 568 -0.64 11.44 -48.10
CA PRO A 568 -0.09 11.27 -49.43
C PRO A 568 -0.56 9.96 -50.09
N ASP A 569 -0.76 9.95 -51.40
CA ASP A 569 -1.31 8.77 -52.12
C ASP A 569 -0.50 7.48 -51.89
N TRP A 570 0.84 7.57 -51.86
CA TRP A 570 1.71 6.43 -51.58
C TRP A 570 1.49 5.88 -50.17
N MET A 571 1.24 6.76 -49.20
CA MET A 571 1.02 6.41 -47.80
C MET A 571 -0.38 5.80 -47.63
N ASP A 572 -1.39 6.37 -48.29
CA ASP A 572 -2.75 5.81 -48.31
C ASP A 572 -2.73 4.38 -48.89
N THR A 573 -2.05 4.19 -50.02
CA THR A 573 -1.87 2.87 -50.65
C THR A 573 -1.22 1.87 -49.69
N LYS A 574 -0.10 2.22 -49.07
CA LYS A 574 0.60 1.35 -48.11
C LYS A 574 -0.23 1.02 -46.87
N LEU A 575 -1.04 1.98 -46.39
CA LEU A 575 -1.94 1.73 -45.26
C LEU A 575 -3.14 0.84 -45.63
N ARG A 576 -3.61 0.86 -46.89
CA ARG A 576 -4.61 -0.11 -47.38
C ARG A 576 -4.06 -1.51 -47.45
N GLU A 577 -2.84 -1.66 -47.97
CA GLU A 577 -2.12 -2.93 -48.01
C GLU A 577 -1.98 -3.50 -46.59
N LEU A 578 -1.43 -2.70 -45.67
CA LEU A 578 -1.30 -3.09 -44.26
C LEU A 578 -2.64 -3.45 -43.60
N GLN A 579 -3.71 -2.70 -43.88
CA GLN A 579 -5.03 -3.01 -43.35
C GLN A 579 -5.57 -4.35 -43.88
N ALA A 580 -5.23 -4.72 -45.12
CA ALA A 580 -5.65 -5.96 -45.76
C ALA A 580 -4.87 -7.20 -45.28
N GLU A 581 -3.70 -7.02 -44.66
CA GLU A 581 -2.96 -8.10 -43.99
C GLU A 581 -3.74 -8.68 -42.80
N PHE A 582 -4.60 -7.88 -42.17
CA PHE A 582 -5.45 -8.34 -41.08
C PHE A 582 -6.72 -9.02 -41.60
N PRO A 583 -7.17 -10.13 -40.99
CA PRO A 583 -8.41 -10.78 -41.40
C PRO A 583 -9.60 -9.81 -41.41
N THR A 584 -10.49 -9.96 -42.40
CA THR A 584 -11.68 -9.10 -42.52
C THR A 584 -12.52 -9.13 -41.23
N GLY A 585 -12.87 -7.95 -40.72
CA GLY A 585 -13.63 -7.81 -39.46
C GLY A 585 -12.76 -7.73 -38.19
N THR A 586 -11.43 -7.80 -38.32
CA THR A 586 -10.52 -7.62 -37.17
C THR A 586 -10.44 -6.15 -36.75
N ALA A 587 -10.66 -5.88 -35.47
CA ALA A 587 -10.32 -4.58 -34.89
C ALA A 587 -8.80 -4.51 -34.68
N ILE A 588 -8.16 -3.44 -35.17
CA ILE A 588 -6.70 -3.30 -35.16
C ILE A 588 -6.31 -2.35 -34.02
N ARG A 589 -5.46 -2.80 -33.09
CA ARG A 589 -4.89 -1.96 -32.05
C ARG A 589 -3.66 -1.23 -32.58
N CYS A 590 -3.69 0.10 -32.61
CA CYS A 590 -2.59 0.98 -33.00
C CYS A 590 -1.94 1.59 -31.74
N ARG A 591 -0.77 1.10 -31.36
CA ARG A 591 0.01 1.58 -30.20
C ARG A 591 1.12 2.52 -30.64
N SER A 592 1.29 3.62 -29.92
CA SER A 592 2.40 4.55 -30.09
C SER A 592 3.74 3.91 -29.73
N SER A 593 4.76 4.08 -30.58
CA SER A 593 6.13 3.61 -30.35
C SER A 593 7.09 4.71 -30.80
N THR A 594 7.61 5.53 -29.89
CA THR A 594 8.40 6.73 -30.24
C THR A 594 9.90 6.50 -30.11
N ASN A 595 10.69 7.36 -30.74
CA ASN A 595 12.16 7.35 -30.71
C ASN A 595 12.78 8.14 -29.56
N ASN A 596 11.99 8.54 -28.57
CA ASN A 596 12.49 9.22 -27.38
C ASN A 596 12.32 8.40 -26.11
N GLU A 597 11.64 7.24 -26.19
CA GLU A 597 11.48 6.30 -25.08
C GLU A 597 12.78 5.53 -24.74
N ASP A 598 13.80 5.65 -25.58
CA ASP A 598 15.16 5.13 -25.43
C ASP A 598 16.16 6.15 -24.86
N LEU A 599 15.77 7.43 -24.75
CA LEU A 599 16.68 8.45 -24.25
C LEU A 599 16.99 8.24 -22.76
N PRO A 600 18.24 8.48 -22.33
CA PRO A 600 18.61 8.39 -20.92
C PRO A 600 17.68 9.22 -20.03
N ASN A 601 17.15 8.59 -18.99
CA ASN A 601 16.23 9.19 -18.03
C ASN A 601 14.89 9.69 -18.61
N PHE A 602 14.50 9.27 -19.83
CA PHE A 602 13.21 9.61 -20.42
C PHE A 602 12.26 8.41 -20.42
N SER A 603 11.05 8.57 -19.89
CA SER A 603 10.01 7.54 -19.97
C SER A 603 8.79 8.04 -20.76
N GLY A 604 8.32 7.23 -21.71
CA GLY A 604 7.09 7.50 -22.48
C GLY A 604 5.80 7.01 -21.84
N ALA A 605 5.84 6.48 -20.61
CA ALA A 605 4.66 5.89 -19.99
C ALA A 605 3.54 6.92 -19.82
N GLY A 606 2.35 6.58 -20.31
CA GLY A 606 1.18 7.44 -20.27
C GLY A 606 1.32 8.75 -21.05
N LEU A 607 2.37 8.99 -21.85
CA LEU A 607 2.53 10.25 -22.58
C LEU A 607 1.69 10.30 -23.87
N TYR A 608 1.59 9.17 -24.55
CA TYR A 608 1.00 9.04 -25.87
C TYR A 608 -0.34 8.29 -25.80
N ASP A 609 -1.15 8.43 -26.85
CA ASP A 609 -2.46 7.79 -26.94
C ASP A 609 -2.37 6.59 -27.89
N SER A 610 -2.96 5.46 -27.49
CA SER A 610 -3.18 4.30 -28.37
C SER A 610 -4.64 4.21 -28.75
N TYR A 611 -4.94 3.75 -29.96
CA TYR A 611 -6.30 3.70 -30.51
C TYR A 611 -6.61 2.30 -31.03
N THR A 612 -7.88 1.89 -30.91
CA THR A 612 -8.38 0.70 -31.60
C THR A 612 -9.14 1.17 -32.84
N HIS A 613 -8.71 0.73 -34.01
CA HIS A 613 -9.39 0.95 -35.28
C HIS A 613 -10.43 -0.16 -35.48
N HIS A 614 -11.71 0.19 -35.43
CA HIS A 614 -12.78 -0.78 -35.63
C HIS A 614 -13.06 -0.97 -37.13
N PRO A 615 -13.49 -2.16 -37.57
CA PRO A 615 -13.76 -2.44 -38.99
C PRO A 615 -14.75 -1.47 -39.65
N THR A 616 -15.67 -0.91 -38.87
CA THR A 616 -16.69 0.03 -39.32
C THR A 616 -16.18 1.46 -39.51
N GLU A 617 -14.94 1.76 -39.13
CA GLU A 617 -14.37 3.11 -39.17
C GLU A 617 -13.72 3.48 -40.51
N GLY A 618 -13.73 2.57 -41.47
CA GLY A 618 -13.23 2.79 -42.82
C GLY A 618 -11.72 2.60 -42.93
N HIS A 619 -11.01 3.64 -43.36
CA HIS A 619 -9.58 3.54 -43.67
C HIS A 619 -8.70 3.70 -42.43
N LEU A 620 -7.70 2.82 -42.28
CA LEU A 620 -6.76 2.76 -41.15
C LEU A 620 -6.04 4.10 -40.87
N SER A 621 -5.83 4.91 -41.91
CA SER A 621 -5.24 6.25 -41.80
C SER A 621 -5.90 7.16 -40.74
N LYS A 622 -7.20 6.97 -40.46
CA LYS A 622 -7.91 7.69 -39.40
C LYS A 622 -7.21 7.50 -38.05
N SER A 623 -6.96 6.26 -37.65
CA SER A 623 -6.37 5.92 -36.37
C SER A 623 -4.86 6.22 -36.33
N ILE A 624 -4.14 6.02 -37.45
CA ILE A 624 -2.72 6.39 -37.55
C ILE A 624 -2.51 7.89 -37.30
N LYS A 625 -3.34 8.75 -37.90
CA LYS A 625 -3.27 10.20 -37.66
C LYS A 625 -3.60 10.58 -36.21
N GLN A 626 -4.46 9.82 -35.54
CA GLN A 626 -4.72 10.02 -34.11
C GLN A 626 -3.50 9.67 -33.25
N VAL A 627 -2.81 8.56 -33.56
CA VAL A 627 -1.54 8.19 -32.90
C VAL A 627 -0.46 9.26 -33.15
N PHE A 628 -0.29 9.72 -34.40
CA PHE A 628 0.65 10.80 -34.75
C PHE A 628 0.37 12.09 -33.97
N ALA A 629 -0.91 12.48 -33.86
CA ALA A 629 -1.30 13.65 -33.09
C ALA A 629 -0.99 13.50 -31.59
N SER A 630 -0.89 12.29 -31.06
CA SER A 630 -0.61 12.08 -29.64
C SER A 630 0.82 12.45 -29.23
N LEU A 631 1.78 12.49 -30.17
CA LEU A 631 3.13 13.02 -29.92
C LEU A 631 3.08 14.46 -29.39
N TRP A 632 2.06 15.22 -29.80
CA TRP A 632 1.84 16.62 -29.44
C TRP A 632 0.84 16.80 -28.29
N ASN A 633 0.58 15.76 -27.51
CA ASN A 633 -0.13 15.88 -26.24
C ASN A 633 0.60 16.87 -25.32
N LEU A 634 -0.12 17.66 -24.52
CA LEU A 634 0.51 18.59 -23.58
C LEU A 634 1.51 17.85 -22.67
N ARG A 635 1.12 16.70 -22.11
CA ARG A 635 2.01 15.87 -21.28
C ARG A 635 3.27 15.39 -22.01
N ALA A 636 3.14 14.98 -23.27
CA ALA A 636 4.27 14.56 -24.09
C ALA A 636 5.19 15.73 -24.47
N PHE A 637 4.62 16.91 -24.72
CA PHE A 637 5.37 18.14 -24.99
C PHE A 637 6.14 18.61 -23.74
N GLU A 638 5.48 18.72 -22.59
CA GLU A 638 6.11 19.12 -21.33
C GLU A 638 7.27 18.20 -20.97
N GLU A 639 7.12 16.89 -21.24
CA GLU A 639 8.16 15.92 -20.94
C GLU A 639 9.40 16.12 -21.82
N ARG A 640 9.20 16.32 -23.13
CA ARG A 640 10.28 16.62 -24.07
C ARG A 640 10.96 17.93 -23.70
N GLU A 641 10.19 18.94 -23.34
CA GLU A 641 10.71 20.25 -22.91
C GLU A 641 11.55 20.15 -21.62
N PHE A 642 11.08 19.37 -20.64
CA PHE A 642 11.82 19.14 -19.40
C PHE A 642 13.18 18.50 -19.66
N HIS A 643 13.20 17.45 -20.50
CA HIS A 643 14.40 16.68 -20.86
C HIS A 643 15.23 17.30 -22.00
N ARG A 644 14.85 18.49 -22.48
CA ARG A 644 15.50 19.19 -23.59
C ARG A 644 15.59 18.35 -24.86
N VAL A 645 14.58 17.52 -25.11
CA VAL A 645 14.45 16.75 -26.34
C VAL A 645 14.04 17.68 -27.47
N ASP A 646 14.75 17.65 -28.59
CA ASP A 646 14.34 18.39 -29.77
C ASP A 646 12.98 17.86 -30.29
N HIS A 647 11.98 18.74 -30.24
CA HIS A 647 10.60 18.43 -30.59
C HIS A 647 10.43 18.00 -32.06
N LYS A 648 11.33 18.43 -32.97
CA LYS A 648 11.22 18.15 -34.41
C LYS A 648 11.88 16.84 -34.83
N THR A 649 12.89 16.39 -34.09
CA THR A 649 13.54 15.08 -34.33
C THR A 649 12.83 13.94 -33.60
N ALA A 650 11.96 14.24 -32.64
CA ALA A 650 11.01 13.27 -32.12
C ALA A 650 10.06 12.78 -33.22
N ALA A 651 9.91 11.46 -33.34
CA ALA A 651 9.10 10.79 -34.35
C ALA A 651 8.22 9.70 -33.72
N MET A 652 7.08 9.44 -34.37
CA MET A 652 6.09 8.46 -33.93
C MET A 652 6.06 7.27 -34.89
N GLY A 653 6.47 6.10 -34.41
CA GLY A 653 6.20 4.81 -35.03
C GLY A 653 4.88 4.28 -34.50
N VAL A 654 4.33 3.26 -35.16
CA VAL A 654 3.07 2.64 -34.74
C VAL A 654 3.24 1.13 -34.74
N LEU A 655 2.99 0.52 -33.58
CA LEU A 655 2.84 -0.93 -33.45
C LEU A 655 1.37 -1.29 -33.70
N LEU A 656 1.10 -2.22 -34.63
CA LEU A 656 -0.23 -2.67 -34.99
C LEU A 656 -0.37 -4.16 -34.71
N HIS A 657 -1.42 -4.55 -34.01
CA HIS A 657 -1.77 -5.95 -33.80
C HIS A 657 -3.28 -6.11 -33.64
N ALA A 658 -3.80 -7.34 -33.70
CA ALA A 658 -5.22 -7.58 -33.44
C ALA A 658 -5.63 -7.10 -32.03
N ASN A 659 -6.77 -6.44 -31.91
CA ASN A 659 -7.35 -6.05 -30.64
C ASN A 659 -8.11 -7.23 -30.03
N TYR A 660 -7.77 -7.59 -28.79
CA TYR A 660 -8.54 -8.57 -28.02
C TYR A 660 -9.65 -7.87 -27.23
N SER A 661 -10.74 -8.58 -26.96
CA SER A 661 -11.85 -8.13 -26.13
C SER A 661 -12.46 -9.29 -25.35
N GLY A 662 -13.07 -9.01 -24.21
CA GLY A 662 -13.72 -10.03 -23.39
C GLY A 662 -12.72 -10.93 -22.67
N GLU A 663 -11.58 -10.36 -22.30
CA GLU A 663 -10.56 -11.00 -21.47
C GLU A 663 -11.16 -11.62 -20.20
N GLN A 664 -10.58 -12.72 -19.72
CA GLN A 664 -10.89 -13.26 -18.41
C GLN A 664 -10.17 -12.49 -17.31
N ALA A 665 -8.94 -12.05 -17.59
CA ALA A 665 -8.12 -11.25 -16.69
C ALA A 665 -7.14 -10.36 -17.46
N ASN A 666 -6.70 -9.28 -16.82
CA ASN A 666 -5.57 -8.49 -17.28
C ASN A 666 -4.63 -8.17 -16.12
N GLY A 667 -3.36 -7.91 -16.43
CA GLY A 667 -2.36 -7.70 -15.39
C GLY A 667 -1.15 -6.91 -15.84
N VAL A 668 -0.39 -6.46 -14.86
CA VAL A 668 0.96 -5.92 -15.00
C VAL A 668 1.87 -6.73 -14.08
N ALA A 669 3.04 -7.12 -14.57
CA ALA A 669 4.02 -7.85 -13.79
C ALA A 669 5.41 -7.27 -14.00
N VAL A 670 6.24 -7.35 -12.97
CA VAL A 670 7.65 -6.98 -13.00
C VAL A 670 8.46 -8.25 -12.76
N SER A 671 9.48 -8.49 -13.58
CA SER A 671 10.36 -9.65 -13.44
C SER A 671 11.40 -9.47 -12.32
N ASP A 672 10.98 -8.84 -11.23
CA ASP A 672 11.70 -8.54 -9.99
C ASP A 672 10.66 -8.10 -8.93
N ASP A 673 11.07 -7.97 -7.67
CA ASP A 673 10.28 -7.40 -6.57
C ASP A 673 10.89 -6.08 -6.10
N PRO A 674 10.61 -4.96 -6.80
CA PRO A 674 11.19 -3.66 -6.46
C PRO A 674 10.56 -3.05 -5.19
N PHE A 675 9.58 -3.71 -4.58
CA PHE A 675 8.77 -3.12 -3.53
C PHE A 675 8.93 -3.81 -2.18
N HIS A 676 9.02 -5.15 -2.14
CA HIS A 676 9.02 -5.89 -0.88
C HIS A 676 10.40 -6.31 -0.39
N GLY A 677 11.44 -6.01 -1.16
CA GLY A 677 12.83 -6.17 -0.74
C GLY A 677 13.14 -7.61 -0.36
N SER A 678 12.51 -8.60 -1.01
CA SER A 678 12.73 -10.02 -0.74
C SER A 678 14.23 -10.39 -0.82
N THR A 679 14.69 -11.35 -0.01
CA THR A 679 16.01 -11.99 -0.17
C THR A 679 16.05 -12.95 -1.35
N GLU A 680 14.88 -13.45 -1.76
CA GLU A 680 14.71 -14.37 -2.86
C GLU A 680 14.36 -13.59 -4.12
N ASP A 681 14.88 -14.03 -5.26
CA ASP A 681 14.44 -13.54 -6.56
C ASP A 681 12.95 -13.89 -6.71
N ARG A 682 12.10 -12.85 -6.71
CA ARG A 682 10.64 -12.96 -6.85
C ARG A 682 10.15 -12.03 -7.95
N PHE A 683 9.01 -12.37 -8.53
CA PHE A 683 8.31 -11.52 -9.46
C PHE A 683 7.09 -10.89 -8.82
N TYR A 684 6.93 -9.59 -8.98
CA TYR A 684 5.76 -8.86 -8.50
C TYR A 684 4.66 -8.82 -9.56
N VAL A 685 3.42 -9.15 -9.19
CA VAL A 685 2.28 -9.23 -10.10
C VAL A 685 1.07 -8.51 -9.53
N ASN A 686 0.39 -7.72 -10.37
CA ASN A 686 -0.98 -7.26 -10.12
C ASN A 686 -1.92 -7.76 -11.22
N ALA A 687 -3.07 -8.29 -10.82
CA ALA A 687 -4.09 -8.82 -11.73
C ALA A 687 -5.51 -8.30 -11.41
N GLN A 688 -6.30 -8.11 -12.47
CA GLN A 688 -7.71 -7.72 -12.40
C GLN A 688 -8.59 -8.56 -13.30
N VAL A 689 -9.86 -8.68 -12.88
CA VAL A 689 -10.91 -9.40 -13.60
C VAL A 689 -11.27 -8.65 -14.88
N GLY A 690 -11.36 -9.37 -15.99
CA GLY A 690 -11.79 -8.83 -17.27
C GLY A 690 -10.89 -7.73 -17.81
N GLU A 691 -11.51 -6.60 -18.16
CA GLU A 691 -10.86 -5.39 -18.69
C GLU A 691 -10.70 -4.27 -17.63
N GLU A 692 -11.00 -4.55 -16.35
CA GLU A 692 -10.83 -3.56 -15.27
C GLU A 692 -9.36 -3.16 -15.13
N LEU A 693 -9.10 -1.86 -14.96
CA LEU A 693 -7.73 -1.34 -15.05
C LEU A 693 -6.95 -1.67 -13.78
N VAL A 694 -5.76 -2.27 -13.95
CA VAL A 694 -4.84 -2.54 -12.84
C VAL A 694 -4.18 -1.27 -12.32
N THR A 695 -3.78 -0.36 -13.22
CA THR A 695 -2.99 0.83 -12.88
C THR A 695 -3.85 2.03 -12.50
N ASN A 696 -5.15 1.98 -12.78
CA ASN A 696 -6.13 3.01 -12.40
C ASN A 696 -7.52 2.36 -12.26
N PRO A 697 -7.71 1.48 -11.26
CA PRO A 697 -8.98 0.78 -11.06
C PRO A 697 -10.12 1.78 -10.85
N SER A 698 -11.35 1.38 -11.19
CA SER A 698 -12.54 2.10 -10.73
C SER A 698 -12.47 2.31 -9.21
N SER A 699 -13.07 3.39 -8.69
CA SER A 699 -12.82 3.91 -7.32
C SER A 699 -13.15 2.98 -6.14
N ALA A 700 -13.50 1.72 -6.41
CA ALA A 700 -13.70 0.68 -5.41
C ALA A 700 -13.00 -0.63 -5.75
N ALA A 701 -12.43 -0.82 -6.95
CA ALA A 701 -11.81 -2.08 -7.33
C ALA A 701 -10.39 -2.19 -6.74
N VAL A 702 -10.12 -3.33 -6.10
CA VAL A 702 -8.83 -3.69 -5.53
C VAL A 702 -8.24 -4.82 -6.39
N PRO A 703 -7.05 -4.64 -6.98
CA PRO A 703 -6.39 -5.70 -7.73
C PRO A 703 -5.89 -6.81 -6.80
N GLU A 704 -5.74 -8.00 -7.36
CA GLU A 704 -5.01 -9.08 -6.70
C GLU A 704 -3.51 -8.79 -6.80
N GLU A 705 -2.79 -8.87 -5.68
CA GLU A 705 -1.34 -8.69 -5.62
C GLU A 705 -0.64 -9.99 -5.22
N LEU A 706 0.32 -10.43 -6.04
CA LEU A 706 1.04 -11.68 -5.85
C LEU A 706 2.55 -11.44 -5.90
N LEU A 707 3.28 -12.20 -5.09
CA LEU A 707 4.71 -12.48 -5.31
C LEU A 707 4.86 -13.92 -5.79
N LEU A 708 5.57 -14.10 -6.91
CA LEU A 708 5.85 -15.41 -7.48
C LEU A 708 7.33 -15.73 -7.32
N GLY A 709 7.66 -16.91 -6.79
CA GLY A 709 9.04 -17.39 -6.79
C GLY A 709 9.57 -17.64 -8.22
N THR A 710 10.87 -17.48 -8.42
CA THR A 710 11.53 -17.60 -9.74
C THR A 710 12.04 -19.01 -10.05
N GLY A 711 12.09 -19.90 -9.06
CA GLY A 711 12.53 -21.29 -9.20
C GLY A 711 11.58 -22.17 -10.03
N GLU A 712 12.03 -23.37 -10.40
CA GLU A 712 11.17 -24.35 -11.11
C GLU A 712 10.04 -24.87 -10.22
N THR A 713 10.36 -25.15 -8.96
CA THR A 713 9.37 -25.25 -7.88
C THR A 713 9.28 -23.89 -7.21
N PHE A 714 8.16 -23.19 -7.36
CA PHE A 714 7.98 -21.86 -6.82
C PHE A 714 6.78 -21.77 -5.89
N THR A 715 6.88 -20.89 -4.91
CA THR A 715 5.78 -20.51 -4.03
C THR A 715 5.07 -19.29 -4.60
N THR A 716 3.77 -19.18 -4.31
CA THR A 716 2.98 -17.99 -4.61
C THR A 716 2.53 -17.38 -3.29
N THR A 717 2.93 -16.15 -3.03
CA THR A 717 2.47 -15.38 -1.87
C THR A 717 1.38 -14.42 -2.32
N LEU A 718 0.18 -14.56 -1.75
CA LEU A 718 -0.92 -13.62 -1.95
C LEU A 718 -0.79 -12.47 -0.95
N LEU A 719 -0.42 -11.29 -1.44
CA LEU A 719 -0.27 -10.10 -0.61
C LEU A 719 -1.61 -9.39 -0.39
N GLN A 720 -2.45 -9.36 -1.43
CA GLN A 720 -3.73 -8.66 -1.43
C GLN A 720 -4.72 -9.46 -2.28
N ARG A 721 -5.92 -9.69 -1.75
CA ARG A 721 -7.03 -10.28 -2.52
C ARG A 721 -7.74 -9.22 -3.36
N SER A 722 -8.17 -9.61 -4.56
CA SER A 722 -9.11 -8.77 -5.29
C SER A 722 -10.48 -8.81 -4.62
N ASN A 723 -11.14 -7.65 -4.55
CA ASN A 723 -12.52 -7.55 -4.07
C ASN A 723 -13.57 -7.73 -5.19
N LEU A 724 -13.14 -8.12 -6.40
CA LEU A 724 -14.01 -8.44 -7.53
C LEU A 724 -14.26 -9.95 -7.68
N VAL A 725 -13.63 -10.77 -6.84
CA VAL A 725 -13.83 -12.22 -6.76
C VAL A 725 -14.28 -12.62 -5.35
N ALA A 726 -14.77 -13.85 -5.18
CA ALA A 726 -15.14 -14.36 -3.86
C ALA A 726 -13.91 -14.49 -2.94
N ASP A 727 -14.11 -14.44 -1.61
CA ASP A 727 -13.03 -14.43 -0.61
C ASP A 727 -12.08 -15.65 -0.69
N ASP A 728 -12.57 -16.78 -1.21
CA ASP A 728 -11.82 -18.03 -1.42
C ASP A 728 -11.28 -18.19 -2.85
N ALA A 729 -11.61 -17.28 -3.76
CA ALA A 729 -11.19 -17.32 -5.17
C ALA A 729 -9.94 -16.46 -5.43
N ARG A 730 -9.35 -16.66 -6.62
CA ARG A 730 -8.25 -15.84 -7.17
C ARG A 730 -8.61 -15.33 -8.56
N VAL A 731 -8.01 -14.22 -8.98
CA VAL A 731 -8.15 -13.67 -10.33
C VAL A 731 -7.47 -14.58 -11.35
N LEU A 732 -6.25 -15.04 -11.04
CA LEU A 732 -5.50 -15.97 -11.88
C LEU A 732 -5.62 -17.41 -11.37
N SER A 733 -5.86 -18.36 -12.29
CA SER A 733 -5.78 -19.79 -11.97
C SER A 733 -4.32 -20.24 -11.78
N ASP A 734 -4.09 -21.38 -11.14
CA ASP A 734 -2.73 -21.94 -10.98
C ASP A 734 -2.03 -22.18 -12.32
N ALA A 735 -2.77 -22.58 -13.36
CA ALA A 735 -2.24 -22.75 -14.71
C ALA A 735 -1.82 -21.39 -15.33
N HIS A 736 -2.58 -20.33 -15.08
CA HIS A 736 -2.22 -18.98 -15.53
C HIS A 736 -1.02 -18.43 -14.78
N ILE A 737 -0.93 -18.67 -13.47
CA ILE A 737 0.23 -18.30 -12.65
C ILE A 737 1.50 -19.00 -13.15
N ALA A 738 1.44 -20.30 -13.42
CA ALA A 738 2.56 -21.04 -13.99
C ALA A 738 2.98 -20.51 -15.37
N SER A 739 2.01 -20.17 -16.23
CA SER A 739 2.30 -19.59 -17.55
C SER A 739 2.96 -18.22 -17.45
N LEU A 740 2.47 -17.36 -16.55
CA LEU A 740 3.02 -16.03 -16.29
C LEU A 740 4.45 -16.13 -15.73
N GLN A 741 4.67 -17.03 -14.78
CA GLN A 741 5.98 -17.25 -14.16
C GLN A 741 7.02 -17.70 -15.18
N ALA A 742 6.69 -18.69 -16.02
CA ALA A 742 7.55 -19.14 -17.10
C ALA A 742 7.86 -18.00 -18.09
N ALA A 743 6.84 -17.22 -18.47
CA ALA A 743 7.02 -16.08 -19.37
C ALA A 743 7.94 -15.00 -18.77
N LEU A 744 7.77 -14.65 -17.49
CA LEU A 744 8.62 -13.65 -16.81
C LEU A 744 10.08 -14.10 -16.74
N ARG A 745 10.37 -15.38 -16.49
CA ARG A 745 11.75 -15.91 -16.53
C ARG A 745 12.38 -15.74 -17.90
N THR A 746 11.66 -16.16 -18.95
CA THR A 746 12.16 -16.07 -20.33
C THR A 746 12.32 -14.61 -20.77
N ILE A 747 11.36 -13.74 -20.45
CA ILE A 747 11.45 -12.30 -20.71
C ILE A 747 12.64 -11.67 -19.98
N HIS A 748 12.82 -11.95 -18.68
CA HIS A 748 13.94 -11.41 -17.90
C HIS A 748 15.26 -11.79 -18.55
N SER A 749 15.50 -13.09 -18.77
CA SER A 749 16.76 -13.58 -19.33
C SER A 749 17.01 -13.08 -20.75
N GLY A 750 16.00 -13.21 -21.63
CA GLY A 750 16.12 -12.80 -23.04
C GLY A 750 16.43 -11.31 -23.19
N PHE A 751 15.69 -10.43 -22.50
CA PHE A 751 15.97 -9.00 -22.58
C PHE A 751 17.24 -8.59 -21.85
N ARG A 752 17.65 -9.27 -20.79
CA ARG A 752 18.94 -9.01 -20.13
C ARG A 752 20.08 -9.17 -21.15
N THR A 753 20.05 -10.23 -21.95
CA THR A 753 20.99 -10.45 -23.04
C THR A 753 20.88 -9.38 -24.13
N LEU A 754 19.67 -9.08 -24.60
CA LEU A 754 19.45 -8.10 -25.67
C LEU A 754 19.90 -6.68 -25.29
N TYR A 755 19.68 -6.27 -24.03
CA TYR A 755 20.15 -4.99 -23.51
C TYR A 755 21.61 -5.02 -23.02
N GLY A 756 22.30 -6.16 -23.13
CA GLY A 756 23.71 -6.30 -22.75
C GLY A 756 23.99 -6.06 -21.27
N LYS A 757 23.06 -6.44 -20.38
CA LYS A 757 23.19 -6.22 -18.93
C LYS A 757 23.98 -7.38 -18.28
N PRO A 758 25.06 -7.12 -17.54
CA PRO A 758 25.82 -8.16 -16.85
C PRO A 758 24.99 -8.78 -15.71
N GLU A 759 25.30 -9.99 -15.24
CA GLU A 759 24.50 -10.73 -14.23
C GLU A 759 24.35 -10.02 -12.88
N ASP A 760 25.28 -9.16 -12.50
CA ASP A 760 25.28 -8.39 -11.26
C ASP A 760 24.56 -7.04 -11.38
N ALA A 761 24.18 -6.61 -12.59
CA ALA A 761 23.45 -5.37 -12.77
C ALA A 761 21.98 -5.50 -12.33
N GLU A 762 21.47 -4.46 -11.68
CA GLU A 762 20.03 -4.28 -11.46
C GLU A 762 19.32 -4.25 -12.82
N PHE A 763 18.41 -5.20 -13.04
CA PHE A 763 17.68 -5.32 -14.29
C PHE A 763 16.37 -6.08 -14.08
N ALA A 764 15.29 -5.50 -14.56
CA ALA A 764 14.00 -6.16 -14.65
C ALA A 764 13.25 -5.69 -15.88
N MET A 765 12.24 -6.46 -16.27
CA MET A 765 11.28 -6.13 -17.31
C MET A 765 9.89 -6.01 -16.69
N GLU A 766 9.21 -4.93 -17.03
CA GLU A 766 7.78 -4.76 -16.82
C GLU A 766 7.02 -5.29 -18.03
N ILE A 767 6.00 -6.12 -17.81
CA ILE A 767 5.10 -6.58 -18.85
C ILE A 767 3.66 -6.22 -18.55
N GLU A 768 2.91 -5.90 -19.61
CA GLU A 768 1.45 -5.91 -19.57
C GLU A 768 0.96 -7.23 -20.16
N PHE A 769 0.13 -7.97 -19.44
CA PHE A 769 -0.41 -9.25 -19.91
C PHE A 769 -1.93 -9.30 -19.84
N LYS A 770 -2.50 -10.33 -20.47
CA LYS A 770 -3.92 -10.69 -20.37
C LYS A 770 -4.10 -12.20 -20.41
N VAL A 771 -5.23 -12.64 -19.88
CA VAL A 771 -5.83 -13.93 -20.19
C VAL A 771 -6.98 -13.64 -21.14
N THR A 772 -6.86 -14.09 -22.38
CA THR A 772 -7.87 -13.90 -23.43
C THR A 772 -9.19 -14.58 -23.07
N SER A 773 -10.26 -14.28 -23.83
CA SER A 773 -11.58 -14.92 -23.66
C SER A 773 -11.52 -16.45 -23.75
N THR A 774 -10.57 -17.00 -24.51
CA THR A 774 -10.33 -18.45 -24.66
C THR A 774 -9.41 -19.05 -23.59
N GLY A 775 -8.95 -18.26 -22.62
CA GLY A 775 -8.08 -18.72 -21.53
C GLY A 775 -6.59 -18.71 -21.85
N THR A 776 -6.18 -18.24 -23.04
CA THR A 776 -4.77 -18.14 -23.45
C THR A 776 -4.10 -16.95 -22.79
N PHE A 777 -2.93 -17.17 -22.19
CA PHE A 777 -2.04 -16.11 -21.68
C PHE A 777 -1.37 -15.37 -22.84
N ALA A 778 -1.41 -14.04 -22.82
CA ALA A 778 -0.79 -13.22 -23.86
C ALA A 778 -0.10 -11.97 -23.29
N VAL A 779 1.11 -11.69 -23.77
CA VAL A 779 1.89 -10.48 -23.46
C VAL A 779 1.57 -9.40 -24.48
N LYS A 780 1.19 -8.22 -24.00
CA LYS A 780 0.81 -7.05 -24.81
C LYS A 780 1.94 -6.06 -25.04
N GLN A 781 2.89 -6.01 -24.11
CA GLN A 781 3.97 -5.04 -24.06
C GLN A 781 5.03 -5.55 -23.09
N ALA A 782 6.29 -5.29 -23.38
CA ALA A 782 7.41 -5.46 -22.46
C ALA A 782 8.34 -4.25 -22.53
N ARG A 783 8.85 -3.79 -21.39
CA ARG A 783 9.83 -2.71 -21.31
C ARG A 783 10.77 -2.89 -20.11
N PRO A 784 11.99 -2.36 -20.15
CA PRO A 784 12.84 -2.31 -18.96
C PRO A 784 12.15 -1.58 -17.81
N TRP A 785 12.31 -2.11 -16.61
CA TRP A 785 11.96 -1.42 -15.37
C TRP A 785 12.95 -0.27 -15.13
N VAL A 786 12.46 0.81 -14.52
CA VAL A 786 13.28 1.95 -14.11
C VAL A 786 13.43 1.87 -12.60
N TYR A 787 14.67 1.74 -12.13
CA TYR A 787 15.02 1.75 -10.71
C TYR A 787 15.19 3.16 -10.17
#